data_AF-A0A1X6NLQ7-F1
#
_entry.id   AF-A0A1X6NLQ7-F1
#
_cell.length_a   1.000
_cell.length_b   1.000
_cell.length_c   1.000
_cell.angle_alpha   90.00
_cell.angle_beta   90.00
_cell.angle_gamma   90.00
#
_symmetry.space_group_name_H-M   'P 1'
#
loop_
_entity.id
_entity.type
_entity.pdbx_description
1 polymer ?
#
loop_
_entity_poly.entity_id
_entity_poly.type
_entity_poly.pdbx_seq_one_letter_code
_entity_poly.pdbx_strand_id
1 'polypeptide(L)'
;MSALPARVASPVEDFPQWYGDVIDAAQLVDVSPVRGCSVLRPASFAMWEAIQASLDARIKATGVQNAYFPALIPQSFFAKEAEHVAGFATECAVVTHHRLSVDRESGAVAPDPASLLAEPLVLRPTSETTVWHSFARWVQSHADLPLLVNQWANIVRWEMHTRPFLRTTEFLWQEGHTAHACEAEALRRAVDMAAVYADFVDAELGLGALVGAKPAGDRFAGALETFTLEGMMANGWALQCGTSHFLGQNFAKAFGVQFAPPQGARGAGVPQHVWATSWGMTTRLIGAVIMTHSDGTGLVLPPPLAATQVVVAPIAPSARKARELGVDTAAVLAAARAVGEALGAPPPGRGSSAVEAAAAAGAALHAAPRGGSVRAHVDDRTRMKPGVRFYEWERKGVPLRIDVGAGEVAGGHLTARVRHSGEAVTLPVPGGLVAGEPLQAALQGLLQAHVSGPAHSRALWAAAVTRRRAKTYAVTSLDAIEAHLTALGAHPAQEGTSAARTASTPRAGGQCALAGLPPSLHAASSVAGHWGVPDTADGAPLGWYAVPWADDAANEEALKARTRLTVRCLPAALNSGSPLRRPALWAGPAQLGSPGLVPGVSTHELQAGDAELEARLLTQPCIVSGKPATHVAIVGRAY
;
A
#
# COMPACT_ATOMS: atom_id res chain seq x y z
N MET A 1 6.10 -14.81 35.60
CA MET A 1 4.80 -14.27 35.14
C MET A 1 5.07 -13.53 33.84
N SER A 2 4.65 -14.06 32.68
CA SER A 2 4.78 -13.30 31.41
C SER A 2 3.85 -12.09 31.53
N ALA A 3 4.41 -10.88 31.52
CA ALA A 3 3.62 -9.67 31.43
C ALA A 3 2.69 -9.77 30.20
N LEU A 4 1.44 -9.34 30.34
CA LEU A 4 0.57 -9.16 29.18
C LEU A 4 1.26 -8.17 28.24
N PRO A 5 1.37 -8.44 26.93
CA PRO A 5 2.01 -7.51 26.01
C PRO A 5 1.34 -6.14 26.08
N ALA A 6 2.14 -5.08 25.93
CA ALA A 6 1.65 -3.70 25.95
C ALA A 6 0.48 -3.52 24.98
N ARG A 7 -0.55 -2.81 25.44
CA ARG A 7 -1.76 -2.51 24.66
C ARG A 7 -1.39 -1.50 23.58
N VAL A 8 -1.85 -1.74 22.35
CA VAL A 8 -1.73 -0.78 21.23
C VAL A 8 -2.60 0.44 21.55
N ALA A 9 -2.10 1.65 21.27
CA ALA A 9 -2.89 2.88 21.39
C ALA A 9 -4.18 2.84 20.54
N SER A 10 -5.13 3.72 20.83
CA SER A 10 -6.33 3.83 20.01
C SER A 10 -6.02 4.61 18.72
N PRO A 11 -6.38 4.10 17.52
CA PRO A 11 -6.21 4.85 16.27
C PRO A 11 -7.08 6.12 16.21
N VAL A 12 -8.09 6.24 17.08
CA VAL A 12 -8.94 7.43 17.18
C VAL A 12 -8.30 8.49 18.08
N GLU A 13 -7.60 8.09 19.13
CA GLU A 13 -7.05 9.00 20.14
C GLU A 13 -5.62 9.46 19.78
N ASP A 14 -4.76 8.54 19.32
CA ASP A 14 -3.37 8.83 18.97
C ASP A 14 -2.92 7.98 17.77
N PHE A 15 -3.27 8.43 16.57
CA PHE A 15 -2.97 7.73 15.32
C PHE A 15 -1.44 7.56 15.08
N PRO A 16 -0.58 8.57 15.32
CA PRO A 16 0.87 8.40 15.21
C PRO A 16 1.43 7.32 16.15
N GLN A 17 1.04 7.32 17.43
CA GLN A 17 1.51 6.31 18.38
C GLN A 17 0.95 4.92 18.02
N TRP A 18 -0.33 4.83 17.67
CA TRP A 18 -0.96 3.58 17.23
C TRP A 18 -0.22 2.94 16.05
N TYR A 19 0.20 3.73 15.06
CA TYR A 19 0.93 3.22 13.90
C TYR A 19 2.26 2.57 14.32
N GLY A 20 3.02 3.23 15.21
CA GLY A 20 4.24 2.67 15.79
C GLY A 20 3.98 1.41 16.60
N ASP A 21 2.98 1.44 17.49
CA ASP A 21 2.60 0.31 18.32
C ASP A 21 2.20 -0.92 17.50
N VAL A 22 1.49 -0.75 16.37
CA VAL A 22 1.13 -1.87 15.48
C VAL A 22 2.37 -2.48 14.82
N ILE A 23 3.31 -1.65 14.35
CA ILE A 23 4.57 -2.10 13.75
C ILE A 23 5.41 -2.89 14.76
N ASP A 24 5.52 -2.38 15.98
CA ASP A 24 6.29 -3.02 17.06
C ASP A 24 5.60 -4.31 17.53
N ALA A 25 4.27 -4.26 17.71
CA ALA A 25 3.44 -5.40 18.09
C ALA A 25 3.57 -6.58 17.13
N ALA A 26 3.55 -6.28 15.83
CA ALA A 26 3.66 -7.26 14.76
C ALA A 26 5.11 -7.57 14.38
N GLN A 27 6.09 -6.92 15.02
CA GLN A 27 7.52 -7.15 14.80
C GLN A 27 7.91 -6.97 13.32
N LEU A 28 7.47 -5.85 12.72
CA LEU A 28 7.66 -5.58 11.29
C LEU A 28 9.00 -4.92 10.98
N VAL A 29 9.51 -4.09 11.88
CA VAL A 29 10.74 -3.30 11.66
C VAL A 29 11.59 -3.31 12.93
N ASP A 30 12.91 -3.33 12.80
CA ASP A 30 13.84 -2.95 13.86
C ASP A 30 14.49 -1.58 13.56
N VAL A 31 14.83 -0.84 14.62
CA VAL A 31 15.47 0.47 14.54
C VAL A 31 16.87 0.34 13.94
N SER A 32 17.15 1.10 12.88
CA SER A 32 18.49 1.23 12.32
C SER A 32 19.31 2.28 13.09
N PRO A 33 20.64 2.09 13.25
CA PRO A 33 21.52 3.17 13.75
C PRO A 33 21.60 4.35 12.77
N VAL A 34 21.20 4.18 11.51
CA VAL A 34 21.13 5.26 10.52
C VAL A 34 19.72 5.83 10.51
N ARG A 35 19.60 7.14 10.78
CA ARG A 35 18.33 7.86 10.76
C ARG A 35 17.60 7.65 9.42
N GLY A 36 16.34 7.27 9.52
CA GLY A 36 15.48 7.07 8.36
C GLY A 36 15.70 5.76 7.62
N CYS A 37 16.68 4.95 8.00
CA CYS A 37 16.76 3.56 7.56
C CYS A 37 16.03 2.66 8.57
N SER A 38 15.70 1.45 8.15
CA SER A 38 14.95 0.49 8.96
C SER A 38 15.33 -0.92 8.54
N VAL A 39 15.49 -1.83 9.50
CA VAL A 39 15.66 -3.26 9.17
C VAL A 39 14.28 -3.85 8.99
N LEU A 40 13.93 -4.24 7.76
CA LEU A 40 12.69 -4.95 7.49
C LEU A 40 12.81 -6.38 8.01
N ARG A 41 12.03 -6.71 9.04
CA ARG A 41 12.02 -8.06 9.63
C ARG A 41 11.32 -9.06 8.69
N PRO A 42 11.51 -10.38 8.88
CA PRO A 42 10.98 -11.39 7.96
C PRO A 42 9.48 -11.24 7.66
N ALA A 43 8.66 -10.84 8.63
CA ALA A 43 7.22 -10.66 8.42
C ALA A 43 6.90 -9.51 7.45
N SER A 44 7.58 -8.36 7.53
CA SER A 44 7.34 -7.23 6.63
C SER A 44 8.05 -7.42 5.29
N PHE A 45 9.22 -8.06 5.29
CA PHE A 45 9.89 -8.41 4.03
C PHE A 45 9.06 -9.43 3.23
N ALA A 46 8.45 -10.41 3.89
CA ALA A 46 7.49 -11.32 3.25
C ALA A 46 6.28 -10.59 2.63
N MET A 47 5.81 -9.50 3.23
CA MET A 47 4.78 -8.65 2.61
C MET A 47 5.32 -7.97 1.35
N TRP A 48 6.56 -7.47 1.38
CA TRP A 48 7.19 -6.87 0.22
C TRP A 48 7.42 -7.88 -0.91
N GLU A 49 7.89 -9.08 -0.59
CA GLU A 49 8.03 -10.18 -1.56
C GLU A 49 6.69 -10.57 -2.16
N ALA A 50 5.63 -10.54 -1.36
CA ALA A 50 4.29 -10.79 -1.84
C ALA A 50 3.80 -9.68 -2.80
N ILE A 51 4.08 -8.41 -2.49
CA ILE A 51 3.80 -7.29 -3.40
C ILE A 51 4.60 -7.47 -4.69
N GLN A 52 5.90 -7.75 -4.56
CA GLN A 52 6.83 -7.91 -5.66
C GLN A 52 6.40 -9.02 -6.60
N ALA A 53 6.16 -10.23 -6.09
CA ALA A 53 5.80 -11.37 -6.92
C ALA A 53 4.50 -11.14 -7.71
N SER A 54 3.49 -10.49 -7.10
CA SER A 54 2.26 -10.17 -7.83
C SER A 54 2.50 -9.14 -8.92
N LEU A 55 3.05 -8.00 -8.50
CA LEU A 55 3.14 -6.83 -9.35
C LEU A 55 4.09 -7.11 -10.52
N ASP A 56 5.16 -7.83 -10.27
CA ASP A 56 6.10 -8.28 -11.30
C ASP A 56 5.44 -9.20 -12.33
N ALA A 57 4.60 -10.14 -11.91
CA ALA A 57 3.84 -11.00 -12.83
C ALA A 57 2.88 -10.19 -13.71
N ARG A 58 2.17 -9.21 -13.12
CA ARG A 58 1.25 -8.31 -13.82
C ARG A 58 1.99 -7.39 -14.80
N ILE A 59 3.14 -6.85 -14.40
CA ILE A 59 4.01 -6.02 -15.25
C ILE A 59 4.52 -6.83 -16.44
N LYS A 60 5.04 -8.04 -16.21
CA LYS A 60 5.55 -8.94 -17.27
C LYS A 60 4.47 -9.35 -18.26
N ALA A 61 3.24 -9.52 -17.79
CA ALA A 61 2.09 -9.79 -18.65
C ALA A 61 1.85 -8.67 -19.70
N THR A 62 2.34 -7.45 -19.46
CA THR A 62 2.27 -6.33 -20.41
C THR A 62 3.46 -6.24 -21.39
N GLY A 63 4.32 -7.26 -21.42
CA GLY A 63 5.52 -7.34 -22.27
C GLY A 63 6.76 -6.65 -21.69
N VAL A 64 6.70 -6.14 -20.46
CA VAL A 64 7.83 -5.48 -19.79
C VAL A 64 8.84 -6.52 -19.30
N GLN A 65 10.13 -6.21 -19.45
CA GLN A 65 11.23 -7.07 -19.03
C GLN A 65 12.01 -6.45 -17.86
N ASN A 66 12.44 -7.28 -16.93
CA ASN A 66 13.27 -6.80 -15.82
C ASN A 66 14.72 -6.61 -16.27
N ALA A 67 15.33 -5.50 -15.83
CA ALA A 67 16.75 -5.23 -15.88
C ALA A 67 17.24 -4.77 -14.51
N TYR A 68 18.55 -4.54 -14.38
CA TYR A 68 19.15 -3.96 -13.19
C TYR A 68 20.16 -2.90 -13.59
N PHE A 69 19.94 -1.68 -13.10
CA PHE A 69 20.86 -0.56 -13.24
C PHE A 69 21.63 -0.36 -11.91
N PRO A 70 22.94 -0.08 -11.96
CA PRO A 70 23.75 0.14 -10.75
C PRO A 70 23.21 1.26 -9.85
N ALA A 71 23.47 1.15 -8.54
CA ALA A 71 23.00 2.12 -7.55
C ALA A 71 23.78 3.44 -7.55
N LEU A 72 25.00 3.45 -8.07
CA LEU A 72 25.88 4.63 -8.10
C LEU A 72 25.78 5.31 -9.47
N ILE A 73 25.46 6.61 -9.45
CA ILE A 73 25.25 7.44 -10.63
C ILE A 73 26.32 8.54 -10.66
N PRO A 74 27.05 8.73 -11.77
CA PRO A 74 27.98 9.86 -11.89
C PRO A 74 27.29 11.21 -11.65
N GLN A 75 27.87 12.09 -10.84
CA GLN A 75 27.26 13.39 -10.54
C GLN A 75 26.98 14.22 -11.80
N SER A 76 27.82 14.10 -12.83
CA SER A 76 27.65 14.78 -14.12
C SER A 76 26.34 14.45 -14.85
N PHE A 77 25.68 13.33 -14.53
CA PHE A 77 24.42 12.95 -15.17
C PHE A 77 23.24 13.82 -14.68
N PHE A 78 23.27 14.26 -13.42
CA PHE A 78 22.24 15.14 -12.86
C PHE A 78 22.35 16.57 -13.40
N ALA A 79 23.55 17.01 -13.78
CA ALA A 79 23.73 18.30 -14.44
C ALA A 79 23.02 18.34 -15.81
N LYS A 80 23.12 17.26 -16.59
CA LYS A 80 22.43 17.12 -17.89
C LYS A 80 20.90 17.11 -17.75
N GLU A 81 20.41 16.48 -16.67
CA GLU A 81 18.99 16.48 -16.33
C GLU A 81 18.52 17.88 -15.93
N ALA A 82 19.26 18.59 -15.08
CA ALA A 82 18.90 19.92 -14.59
C ALA A 82 18.75 20.97 -15.70
N GLU A 83 19.44 20.80 -16.84
CA GLU A 83 19.26 21.65 -18.04
C GLU A 83 17.85 21.52 -18.67
N HIS A 84 17.14 20.43 -18.40
CA HIS A 84 15.86 20.08 -19.03
C HIS A 84 14.71 19.81 -18.04
N VAL A 85 15.02 19.54 -16.76
CA VAL A 85 14.09 19.13 -15.70
C VAL A 85 14.50 19.78 -14.37
N ALA A 86 13.72 20.74 -13.88
CA ALA A 86 13.95 21.34 -12.57
C ALA A 86 13.36 20.46 -11.45
N GLY A 87 14.17 19.98 -10.50
CA GLY A 87 13.62 19.49 -9.22
C GLY A 87 14.30 18.34 -8.48
N PHE A 88 15.29 17.63 -9.04
CA PHE A 88 15.81 16.41 -8.38
C PHE A 88 16.92 16.63 -7.33
N ALA A 89 17.55 17.79 -7.30
CA ALA A 89 18.92 17.93 -6.75
C ALA A 89 19.05 18.19 -5.23
N THR A 90 18.00 18.16 -4.41
CA THR A 90 18.11 18.68 -3.02
C THR A 90 18.38 17.63 -1.93
N GLU A 91 18.20 16.32 -2.18
CA GLU A 91 18.24 15.30 -1.12
C GLU A 91 19.02 14.02 -1.51
N CYS A 92 20.22 14.16 -2.05
CA CYS A 92 21.04 13.03 -2.52
C CYS A 92 22.21 12.68 -1.57
N ALA A 93 22.46 11.39 -1.36
CA ALA A 93 23.69 10.92 -0.71
C ALA A 93 24.84 10.77 -1.72
N VAL A 94 26.02 11.27 -1.37
CA VAL A 94 27.18 11.35 -2.30
C VAL A 94 28.36 10.57 -1.75
N VAL A 95 28.90 9.68 -2.57
CA VAL A 95 30.13 8.92 -2.35
C VAL A 95 31.30 9.69 -2.97
N THR A 96 32.26 10.06 -2.13
CA THR A 96 33.45 10.84 -2.53
C THR A 96 34.75 10.07 -2.42
N HIS A 97 34.79 8.97 -1.68
CA HIS A 97 36.00 8.20 -1.41
C HIS A 97 35.76 6.69 -1.57
N HIS A 98 36.75 5.94 -2.03
CA HIS A 98 36.66 4.48 -2.19
C HIS A 98 37.43 3.66 -1.15
N ARG A 99 38.13 4.30 -0.20
CA ARG A 99 38.79 3.61 0.93
C ARG A 99 38.58 4.34 2.25
N LEU A 100 38.66 3.56 3.33
CA LEU A 100 38.83 4.07 4.69
C LEU A 100 40.30 3.90 5.11
N SER A 101 40.80 4.84 5.89
CA SER A 101 42.08 4.79 6.58
C SER A 101 41.84 4.60 8.09
N VAL A 102 42.81 3.97 8.76
CA VAL A 102 42.82 3.83 10.21
C VAL A 102 44.00 4.62 10.75
N ASP A 103 43.71 5.60 11.61
CA ASP A 103 44.73 6.32 12.32
C ASP A 103 45.42 5.37 13.32
N ARG A 104 46.74 5.20 13.21
CA ARG A 104 47.47 4.18 14.00
C ARG A 104 47.62 4.54 15.47
N GLU A 105 47.46 5.82 15.84
CA GLU A 105 47.63 6.29 17.21
C GLU A 105 46.29 6.31 17.97
N SER A 106 45.24 6.84 17.35
CA SER A 106 43.89 6.97 17.92
C SER A 106 42.98 5.78 17.60
N GLY A 107 43.31 4.96 16.61
CA GLY A 107 42.45 3.89 16.10
C GLY A 107 41.22 4.37 15.32
N ALA A 108 41.11 5.68 15.05
CA ALA A 108 39.96 6.26 14.37
C ALA A 108 39.88 5.83 12.90
N VAL A 109 38.67 5.55 12.40
CA VAL A 109 38.41 5.19 11.01
C VAL A 109 37.78 6.37 10.28
N ALA A 110 38.39 6.82 9.18
CA ALA A 110 37.91 7.94 8.37
C ALA A 110 38.15 7.68 6.87
N PRO A 111 37.47 8.38 5.95
CA PRO A 111 37.79 8.32 4.52
C PRO A 111 39.29 8.60 4.29
N ASP A 112 39.96 7.74 3.52
CA ASP A 112 41.37 7.94 3.15
C ASP A 112 41.46 9.13 2.19
N PRO A 113 42.15 10.24 2.54
CA PRO A 113 42.25 11.41 1.68
C PRO A 113 42.87 11.10 0.30
N ALA A 114 43.74 10.09 0.21
CA ALA A 114 44.34 9.63 -1.05
C ALA A 114 43.41 8.73 -1.88
N SER A 115 42.18 8.50 -1.42
CA SER A 115 41.14 7.72 -2.09
C SER A 115 39.98 8.58 -2.61
N LEU A 116 40.18 9.89 -2.73
CA LEU A 116 39.20 10.78 -3.35
C LEU A 116 38.92 10.34 -4.79
N LEU A 117 37.64 10.21 -5.13
CA LEU A 117 37.20 9.87 -6.48
C LEU A 117 37.42 11.04 -7.45
N ALA A 118 37.78 10.73 -8.70
CA ALA A 118 37.94 11.73 -9.75
C ALA A 118 36.61 12.46 -10.06
N GLU A 119 35.48 11.76 -9.92
CA GLU A 119 34.13 12.31 -9.99
C GLU A 119 33.32 11.74 -8.82
N PRO A 120 32.59 12.56 -8.04
CA PRO A 120 31.69 12.05 -7.03
C PRO A 120 30.55 11.22 -7.63
N LEU A 121 30.15 10.18 -6.90
CA LEU A 121 29.06 9.29 -7.30
C LEU A 121 27.86 9.49 -6.36
N VAL A 122 26.67 9.59 -6.92
CA VAL A 122 25.43 9.77 -6.16
C VAL A 122 24.74 8.42 -6.01
N LEU A 123 24.31 8.08 -4.79
CA LEU A 123 23.38 6.96 -4.59
C LEU A 123 22.04 7.33 -5.19
N ARG A 124 21.50 6.48 -6.07
CA ARG A 124 20.28 6.74 -6.83
C ARG A 124 19.11 7.25 -5.93
N PRO A 125 18.67 8.51 -6.10
CA PRO A 125 17.38 8.96 -5.57
C PRO A 125 16.22 8.51 -6.46
N THR A 126 16.58 8.13 -7.69
CA THR A 126 15.79 7.68 -8.83
C THR A 126 16.77 7.18 -9.90
N SER A 127 16.35 6.32 -10.84
CA SER A 127 17.29 5.76 -11.84
C SER A 127 17.20 6.40 -13.22
N GLU A 128 16.33 7.39 -13.44
CA GLU A 128 16.04 8.02 -14.73
C GLU A 128 17.32 8.34 -15.50
N THR A 129 18.26 9.07 -14.89
CA THR A 129 19.49 9.50 -15.58
C THR A 129 20.34 8.32 -16.05
N THR A 130 20.43 7.24 -15.28
CA THR A 130 21.19 6.04 -15.64
C THR A 130 20.46 5.20 -16.69
N VAL A 131 19.13 5.11 -16.58
CA VAL A 131 18.28 4.40 -17.52
C VAL A 131 18.33 5.08 -18.89
N TRP A 132 18.07 6.39 -18.96
CA TRP A 132 18.04 7.15 -20.21
C TRP A 132 19.42 7.23 -20.88
N HIS A 133 20.50 7.32 -20.09
CA HIS A 133 21.85 7.16 -20.61
C HIS A 133 22.09 5.79 -21.27
N SER A 134 21.49 4.72 -20.73
CA SER A 134 21.60 3.38 -21.33
C SER A 134 20.69 3.22 -22.55
N PHE A 135 19.48 3.76 -22.51
CA PHE A 135 18.53 3.74 -23.63
C PHE A 135 19.10 4.44 -24.86
N ALA A 136 19.91 5.51 -24.71
CA ALA A 136 20.62 6.15 -25.81
C ALA A 136 21.51 5.18 -26.62
N ARG A 137 22.01 4.12 -25.99
CA ARG A 137 22.80 3.07 -26.65
C ARG A 137 21.93 1.92 -27.16
N TRP A 138 20.86 1.59 -26.46
CA TRP A 138 20.00 0.45 -26.82
C TRP A 138 19.05 0.77 -27.97
N VAL A 139 18.61 2.02 -28.09
CA VAL A 139 17.74 2.47 -29.18
C VAL A 139 18.59 3.03 -30.31
N GLN A 140 18.55 2.38 -31.47
CA GLN A 140 19.24 2.85 -32.69
C GLN A 140 18.26 3.05 -33.85
N SER A 141 17.20 2.25 -33.89
CA SER A 141 16.23 2.21 -34.97
C SER A 141 14.81 2.02 -34.44
N HIS A 142 13.82 2.22 -35.31
CA HIS A 142 12.43 1.91 -34.99
C HIS A 142 12.22 0.45 -34.55
N ALA A 143 13.06 -0.49 -34.98
CA ALA A 143 12.91 -1.91 -34.63
C ALA A 143 13.21 -2.19 -33.13
N ASP A 144 13.90 -1.28 -32.45
CA ASP A 144 14.22 -1.39 -31.03
C ASP A 144 13.06 -0.91 -30.14
N LEU A 145 11.98 -0.42 -30.75
CA LEU A 145 10.82 0.15 -30.06
C LEU A 145 9.57 -0.74 -30.22
N PRO A 146 8.70 -0.82 -29.20
CA PRO A 146 8.84 -0.18 -27.90
C PRO A 146 9.85 -0.90 -27.00
N LEU A 147 10.69 -0.12 -26.30
CA LEU A 147 11.62 -0.64 -25.30
C LEU A 147 10.95 -0.58 -23.93
N LEU A 148 10.74 -1.74 -23.32
CA LEU A 148 9.90 -1.88 -22.12
C LEU A 148 10.69 -2.49 -20.94
N VAL A 149 11.14 -1.66 -20.00
CA VAL A 149 12.06 -2.10 -18.93
C VAL A 149 11.51 -1.80 -17.54
N ASN A 150 11.76 -2.71 -16.61
CA ASN A 150 11.45 -2.59 -15.18
C ASN A 150 12.67 -2.92 -14.32
N GLN A 151 12.78 -2.35 -13.12
CA GLN A 151 13.70 -2.86 -12.10
C GLN A 151 13.09 -2.85 -10.70
N TRP A 152 13.56 -3.80 -9.89
CA TRP A 152 13.30 -3.87 -8.45
C TRP A 152 14.60 -3.54 -7.71
N ALA A 153 14.56 -2.54 -6.85
CA ALA A 153 15.75 -1.91 -6.30
C ALA A 153 15.45 -1.19 -4.98
N ASN A 154 16.47 -0.82 -4.22
CA ASN A 154 16.39 0.20 -3.17
C ASN A 154 16.76 1.58 -3.74
N ILE A 155 16.20 2.65 -3.18
CA ILE A 155 16.69 4.02 -3.42
C ILE A 155 16.98 4.78 -2.14
N VAL A 156 17.76 5.86 -2.28
CA VAL A 156 18.18 6.71 -1.19
C VAL A 156 17.76 8.16 -1.44
N ARG A 157 16.91 8.70 -0.58
CA ARG A 157 16.55 10.12 -0.53
C ARG A 157 16.79 10.63 0.88
N TRP A 158 17.58 11.68 1.06
CA TRP A 158 18.07 12.08 2.39
C TRP A 158 16.99 12.78 3.22
N GLU A 159 16.11 11.98 3.81
CA GLU A 159 14.87 12.43 4.42
C GLU A 159 15.03 12.87 5.89
N MET A 160 14.49 14.05 6.21
CA MET A 160 14.61 14.64 7.54
C MET A 160 13.52 14.19 8.51
N HIS A 161 12.33 13.88 8.00
CA HIS A 161 11.17 13.47 8.79
C HIS A 161 10.70 12.08 8.39
N THR A 162 11.10 11.08 9.16
CA THR A 162 10.97 9.68 8.76
C THR A 162 9.86 8.97 9.53
N ARG A 163 9.15 8.08 8.84
CA ARG A 163 8.14 7.18 9.36
C ARG A 163 8.29 5.85 8.63
N PRO A 164 8.44 4.71 9.34
CA PRO A 164 8.65 3.41 8.70
C PRO A 164 7.63 3.14 7.59
N PHE A 165 8.10 2.60 6.47
CA PHE A 165 7.37 2.36 5.22
C PHE A 165 6.90 3.62 4.47
N LEU A 166 6.39 4.65 5.15
CA LEU A 166 5.74 5.80 4.51
C LEU A 166 6.73 6.80 3.91
N ARG A 167 7.79 7.11 4.67
CA ARG A 167 8.76 8.16 4.35
C ARG A 167 10.07 7.82 5.05
N THR A 168 11.03 7.26 4.32
CA THR A 168 12.30 6.75 4.85
C THR A 168 13.46 7.23 3.99
N THR A 169 14.66 7.25 4.57
CA THR A 169 15.87 7.63 3.84
C THR A 169 16.21 6.61 2.76
N GLU A 170 16.07 5.33 3.11
CA GLU A 170 16.21 4.21 2.20
C GLU A 170 14.89 3.45 2.13
N PHE A 171 14.47 3.05 0.94
CA PHE A 171 13.29 2.20 0.76
C PHE A 171 13.40 1.31 -0.48
N LEU A 172 12.69 0.19 -0.43
CA LEU A 172 12.55 -0.72 -1.55
C LEU A 172 11.46 -0.22 -2.48
N TRP A 173 11.71 -0.37 -3.77
CA TRP A 173 10.82 0.11 -4.81
C TRP A 173 10.86 -0.75 -6.07
N GLN A 174 9.87 -0.49 -6.90
CA GLN A 174 9.82 -0.89 -8.30
C GLN A 174 9.72 0.38 -9.14
N GLU A 175 10.49 0.42 -10.22
CA GLU A 175 10.42 1.50 -11.21
C GLU A 175 10.46 0.92 -12.64
N GLY A 176 9.51 1.33 -13.47
CA GLY A 176 9.48 0.98 -14.89
C GLY A 176 9.76 2.19 -15.76
N HIS A 177 10.43 1.98 -16.88
CA HIS A 177 10.86 2.99 -17.84
C HIS A 177 10.69 2.48 -19.25
N THR A 178 10.05 3.27 -20.11
CA THR A 178 9.82 2.84 -21.49
C THR A 178 9.99 3.93 -22.51
N ALA A 179 10.39 3.53 -23.71
CA ALA A 179 10.59 4.38 -24.87
C ALA A 179 9.71 3.88 -26.03
N HIS A 180 9.02 4.81 -26.69
CA HIS A 180 8.05 4.55 -27.75
C HIS A 180 8.34 5.40 -28.98
N ALA A 181 7.86 4.95 -30.15
CA ALA A 181 8.05 5.66 -31.39
C ALA A 181 7.14 6.90 -31.49
N CYS A 182 5.97 6.88 -30.84
CA CYS A 182 5.01 7.98 -30.89
C CYS A 182 4.36 8.32 -29.55
N GLU A 183 3.83 9.55 -29.48
CA GLU A 183 3.13 10.10 -28.31
C GLU A 183 1.96 9.24 -27.85
N ALA A 184 1.13 8.79 -28.79
CA ALA A 184 -0.07 8.02 -28.48
C ALA A 184 0.25 6.67 -27.81
N GLU A 185 1.36 6.03 -28.19
CA GLU A 185 1.83 4.78 -27.56
C GLU A 185 2.34 5.03 -26.15
N ALA A 186 3.13 6.08 -25.94
CA ALA A 186 3.65 6.44 -24.63
C ALA A 186 2.52 6.84 -23.66
N LEU A 187 1.57 7.68 -24.10
CA LEU A 187 0.43 8.05 -23.29
C LEU A 187 -0.43 6.81 -22.94
N ARG A 188 -0.70 5.94 -23.92
CA ARG A 188 -1.40 4.67 -23.68
C ARG A 188 -0.66 3.84 -22.65
N ARG A 189 0.66 3.67 -22.78
CA ARG A 189 1.47 2.92 -21.83
C ARG A 189 1.39 3.50 -20.41
N ALA A 190 1.45 4.82 -20.25
CA ALA A 190 1.31 5.46 -18.94
C ALA A 190 -0.07 5.16 -18.31
N VAL A 191 -1.14 5.17 -19.11
CA VAL A 191 -2.49 4.77 -18.67
C VAL A 191 -2.56 3.29 -18.32
N ASP A 192 -2.06 2.41 -19.18
CA ASP A 192 -2.07 0.95 -18.96
C ASP A 192 -1.37 0.59 -17.64
N MET A 193 -0.24 1.24 -17.33
CA MET A 193 0.48 0.97 -16.08
C MET A 193 -0.22 1.54 -14.84
N ALA A 194 -0.90 2.69 -14.96
CA ALA A 194 -1.78 3.18 -13.90
C ALA A 194 -2.93 2.19 -13.64
N ALA A 195 -3.44 1.53 -14.68
CA ALA A 195 -4.48 0.52 -14.57
C ALA A 195 -3.99 -0.78 -13.92
N VAL A 196 -2.81 -1.27 -14.29
CA VAL A 196 -2.16 -2.42 -13.65
C VAL A 196 -1.98 -2.18 -12.14
N TYR A 197 -1.54 -0.98 -11.77
CA TYR A 197 -1.40 -0.55 -10.39
C TYR A 197 -2.73 -0.49 -9.65
N ALA A 198 -3.79 0.01 -10.29
CA ALA A 198 -5.11 0.14 -9.67
C ALA A 198 -5.71 -1.23 -9.37
N ASP A 199 -5.68 -2.12 -10.35
CA ASP A 199 -6.15 -3.49 -10.19
C ASP A 199 -5.37 -4.23 -9.10
N PHE A 200 -4.04 -4.10 -9.08
CA PHE A 200 -3.22 -4.69 -8.03
C PHE A 200 -3.57 -4.17 -6.63
N VAL A 201 -3.62 -2.84 -6.47
CA VAL A 201 -3.90 -2.19 -5.19
C VAL A 201 -5.27 -2.58 -4.65
N ASP A 202 -6.27 -2.71 -5.52
CA ASP A 202 -7.62 -3.04 -5.05
C ASP A 202 -7.85 -4.54 -4.88
N ALA A 203 -7.42 -5.37 -5.83
CA ALA A 203 -7.64 -6.81 -5.77
C ALA A 203 -6.83 -7.48 -4.65
N GLU A 204 -5.61 -7.00 -4.38
CA GLU A 204 -4.70 -7.65 -3.42
C GLU A 204 -4.54 -6.88 -2.12
N LEU A 205 -4.54 -5.55 -2.16
CA LEU A 205 -4.35 -4.73 -0.96
C LEU A 205 -5.66 -4.20 -0.38
N GLY A 206 -6.74 -4.19 -1.17
CA GLY A 206 -8.05 -3.71 -0.76
C GLY A 206 -8.06 -2.24 -0.31
N LEU A 207 -7.23 -1.37 -0.90
CA LEU A 207 -7.11 0.02 -0.43
C LEU A 207 -8.23 0.94 -0.94
N GLY A 208 -8.95 0.56 -2.01
CA GLY A 208 -10.05 1.35 -2.55
C GLY A 208 -9.57 2.70 -3.09
N ALA A 209 -8.40 2.70 -3.74
CA ALA A 209 -7.71 3.92 -4.15
C ALA A 209 -8.46 4.66 -5.26
N LEU A 210 -8.40 5.99 -5.24
CA LEU A 210 -8.96 6.84 -6.28
C LEU A 210 -7.90 7.15 -7.32
N VAL A 211 -8.17 6.80 -8.57
CA VAL A 211 -7.23 7.01 -9.68
C VAL A 211 -7.55 8.31 -10.40
N GLY A 212 -6.52 9.11 -10.68
CA GLY A 212 -6.67 10.41 -11.33
C GLY A 212 -5.37 10.97 -11.87
N ALA A 213 -5.45 12.16 -12.46
CA ALA A 213 -4.27 12.92 -12.86
C ALA A 213 -3.82 13.85 -11.72
N LYS A 214 -2.54 14.18 -11.66
CA LYS A 214 -2.04 15.27 -10.84
C LYS A 214 -2.34 16.62 -11.49
N PRO A 215 -2.69 17.64 -10.69
CA PRO A 215 -2.78 19.01 -11.21
C PRO A 215 -1.42 19.44 -11.78
N ALA A 216 -1.42 20.42 -12.69
CA ALA A 216 -0.20 20.84 -13.38
C ALA A 216 0.96 21.18 -12.43
N GLY A 217 0.70 21.79 -11.27
CA GLY A 217 1.71 22.15 -10.28
C GLY A 217 2.30 21.00 -9.45
N ASP A 218 1.65 19.83 -9.42
CA ASP A 218 2.05 18.64 -8.62
C ASP A 218 2.45 17.45 -9.51
N ARG A 219 2.70 17.69 -10.82
CA ARG A 219 3.23 16.67 -11.73
C ARG A 219 4.66 16.33 -11.36
N PHE A 220 5.08 15.13 -11.74
CA PHE A 220 6.48 14.76 -11.68
C PHE A 220 7.33 15.71 -12.54
N ALA A 221 8.50 16.10 -12.02
CA ALA A 221 9.41 17.00 -12.72
C ALA A 221 9.76 16.43 -14.10
N GLY A 222 9.50 17.20 -15.15
CA GLY A 222 9.74 16.77 -16.53
C GLY A 222 8.64 15.89 -17.15
N ALA A 223 7.56 15.59 -16.43
CA ALA A 223 6.40 14.91 -16.99
C ALA A 223 5.42 15.87 -17.68
N LEU A 224 4.85 15.42 -18.81
CA LEU A 224 3.71 16.07 -19.44
C LEU A 224 2.43 15.73 -18.70
N GLU A 225 2.25 14.49 -18.25
CA GLU A 225 1.13 14.07 -17.41
C GLU A 225 1.61 13.12 -16.31
N THR A 226 0.98 13.18 -15.14
CA THR A 226 1.22 12.24 -14.04
C THR A 226 -0.10 11.69 -13.56
N PHE A 227 -0.26 10.38 -13.68
CA PHE A 227 -1.37 9.62 -13.09
C PHE A 227 -0.97 9.14 -11.70
N THR A 228 -1.93 9.16 -10.78
CA THR A 228 -1.74 8.85 -9.36
C THR A 228 -2.88 7.97 -8.85
N LEU A 229 -2.57 7.17 -7.83
CA LEU A 229 -3.52 6.39 -7.05
C LEU A 229 -3.55 6.94 -5.62
N GLU A 230 -4.66 7.55 -5.22
CA GLU A 230 -4.82 8.18 -3.91
C GLU A 230 -5.66 7.29 -2.99
N GLY A 231 -5.05 6.73 -1.94
CA GLY A 231 -5.76 5.95 -0.92
C GLY A 231 -6.18 6.82 0.27
N MET A 232 -7.36 6.57 0.85
CA MET A 232 -7.80 7.23 2.09
C MET A 232 -7.44 6.38 3.31
N MET A 233 -6.56 6.88 4.17
CA MET A 233 -6.16 6.23 5.41
C MET A 233 -7.28 6.31 6.46
N ALA A 234 -7.22 5.55 7.56
CA ALA A 234 -8.31 5.53 8.55
C ALA A 234 -8.55 6.90 9.23
N ASN A 235 -7.51 7.73 9.38
CA ASN A 235 -7.61 9.13 9.82
C ASN A 235 -8.14 10.10 8.75
N GLY A 236 -8.44 9.58 7.55
CA GLY A 236 -8.99 10.27 6.39
C GLY A 236 -8.01 11.14 5.59
N TRP A 237 -6.71 11.07 5.90
CA TRP A 237 -5.67 11.68 5.07
C TRP A 237 -5.42 10.83 3.83
N ALA A 238 -5.03 11.50 2.74
CA ALA A 238 -4.62 10.86 1.50
C ALA A 238 -3.19 10.33 1.59
N LEU A 239 -2.96 9.17 0.97
CA LEU A 239 -1.63 8.62 0.74
C LEU A 239 -1.53 8.18 -0.72
N GLN A 240 -0.56 8.73 -1.44
CA GLN A 240 -0.25 8.30 -2.80
C GLN A 240 0.33 6.87 -2.77
N CYS A 241 -0.39 5.94 -3.38
CA CYS A 241 -0.09 4.52 -3.40
C CYS A 241 0.74 4.10 -4.63
N GLY A 242 0.80 4.92 -5.67
CA GLY A 242 1.62 4.68 -6.85
C GLY A 242 1.43 5.77 -7.90
N THR A 243 2.36 5.84 -8.85
CA THR A 243 2.33 6.84 -9.94
C THR A 243 2.73 6.26 -11.28
N SER A 244 2.17 6.83 -12.34
CA SER A 244 2.57 6.55 -13.73
C SER A 244 2.65 7.85 -14.51
N HIS A 245 3.77 8.08 -15.17
CA HIS A 245 4.15 9.36 -15.76
C HIS A 245 4.24 9.21 -17.27
N PHE A 246 3.58 10.12 -17.99
CA PHE A 246 3.89 10.38 -19.38
C PHE A 246 4.93 11.49 -19.44
N LEU A 247 6.17 11.13 -19.76
CA LEU A 247 7.34 12.01 -19.67
C LEU A 247 7.54 12.87 -20.94
N GLY A 248 6.76 12.64 -21.99
CA GLY A 248 6.95 13.30 -23.27
C GLY A 248 8.30 12.96 -23.88
N GLN A 249 9.07 13.97 -24.28
CA GLN A 249 10.40 13.80 -24.88
C GLN A 249 11.52 14.48 -24.05
N ASN A 250 11.23 14.94 -22.83
CA ASN A 250 12.17 15.76 -22.05
C ASN A 250 13.46 15.00 -21.74
N PHE A 251 13.34 13.80 -21.17
CA PHE A 251 14.49 12.92 -20.90
C PHE A 251 15.16 12.42 -22.18
N ALA A 252 14.39 12.11 -23.22
CA ALA A 252 14.94 11.69 -24.51
C ALA A 252 15.83 12.77 -25.12
N LYS A 253 15.43 14.05 -25.04
CA LYS A 253 16.24 15.18 -25.50
C LYS A 253 17.49 15.37 -24.63
N ALA A 254 17.34 15.34 -23.30
CA ALA A 254 18.45 15.53 -22.37
C ALA A 254 19.57 14.46 -22.54
N PHE A 255 19.20 13.22 -22.87
CA PHE A 255 20.14 12.11 -23.02
C PHE A 255 20.39 11.70 -24.49
N GLY A 256 19.82 12.42 -25.46
CA GLY A 256 20.02 12.14 -26.89
C GLY A 256 19.47 10.79 -27.36
N VAL A 257 18.35 10.33 -26.79
CA VAL A 257 17.73 9.04 -27.16
C VAL A 257 16.88 9.22 -28.41
N GLN A 258 17.44 8.78 -29.54
CA GLN A 258 16.84 8.94 -30.86
C GLN A 258 16.74 7.60 -31.60
N PHE A 259 15.85 7.52 -32.58
CA PHE A 259 15.71 6.38 -33.47
C PHE A 259 15.58 6.83 -34.92
N ALA A 260 16.05 6.01 -35.87
CA ALA A 260 15.77 6.18 -37.28
C ALA A 260 14.33 5.70 -37.62
N PRO A 261 13.45 6.57 -38.17
CA PRO A 261 12.10 6.18 -38.58
C PRO A 261 12.12 5.16 -39.75
N PRO A 262 11.07 4.35 -39.92
CA PRO A 262 10.95 3.45 -41.07
C PRO A 262 11.02 4.20 -42.41
N GLN A 263 11.57 3.57 -43.45
CA GLN A 263 11.55 4.14 -44.79
C GLN A 263 10.12 4.42 -45.25
N GLY A 264 9.90 5.59 -45.85
CA GLY A 264 8.58 6.05 -46.31
C GLY A 264 7.70 6.67 -45.23
N ALA A 265 8.09 6.64 -43.95
CA ALA A 265 7.40 7.38 -42.89
C ALA A 265 7.64 8.90 -43.02
N ARG A 266 6.72 9.71 -42.46
CA ARG A 266 6.97 11.16 -42.30
C ARG A 266 8.22 11.37 -41.44
N GLY A 267 9.17 12.14 -41.97
CA GLY A 267 10.46 12.39 -41.31
C GLY A 267 11.49 11.28 -41.50
N ALA A 268 11.28 10.33 -42.42
CA ALA A 268 12.31 9.37 -42.81
C ALA A 268 13.61 10.08 -43.24
N GLY A 269 14.75 9.58 -42.74
CA GLY A 269 16.07 10.19 -42.96
C GLY A 269 16.53 11.20 -41.90
N VAL A 270 15.65 11.59 -40.97
CA VAL A 270 16.00 12.44 -39.81
C VAL A 270 15.74 11.65 -38.52
N PRO A 271 16.75 11.47 -37.64
CA PRO A 271 16.55 10.84 -36.34
C PRO A 271 15.48 11.56 -35.52
N GLN A 272 14.60 10.80 -34.87
CA GLN A 272 13.53 11.33 -34.03
C GLN A 272 13.75 10.92 -32.57
N HIS A 273 13.39 11.81 -31.63
CA HIS A 273 13.43 11.48 -30.21
C HIS A 273 12.29 10.53 -29.84
N VAL A 274 12.60 9.55 -28.98
CA VAL A 274 11.59 8.65 -28.42
C VAL A 274 10.62 9.38 -27.49
N TRP A 275 9.43 8.81 -27.33
CA TRP A 275 8.46 9.23 -26.34
C TRP A 275 8.57 8.37 -25.08
N ALA A 276 8.59 9.01 -23.92
CA ALA A 276 9.03 8.41 -22.68
C ALA A 276 7.89 8.24 -21.66
N THR A 277 7.98 7.20 -20.84
CA THR A 277 7.17 7.05 -19.64
C THR A 277 8.02 6.50 -18.49
N SER A 278 7.58 6.75 -17.27
CA SER A 278 8.05 6.01 -16.08
C SER A 278 6.89 5.72 -15.12
N TRP A 279 7.04 4.77 -14.21
CA TRP A 279 6.04 4.47 -13.18
C TRP A 279 6.69 3.79 -11.99
N GLY A 280 6.12 3.95 -10.79
CA GLY A 280 6.73 3.39 -9.59
C GLY A 280 5.79 3.14 -8.42
N MET A 281 6.16 2.15 -7.60
CA MET A 281 5.53 1.78 -6.34
C MET A 281 6.61 1.42 -5.33
N THR A 282 6.35 1.64 -4.04
CA THR A 282 7.34 1.47 -2.98
C THR A 282 6.76 0.70 -1.80
N THR A 283 7.61 0.40 -0.81
CA THR A 283 7.18 -0.13 0.49
C THR A 283 6.14 0.73 1.21
N ARG A 284 5.87 1.97 0.75
CA ARG A 284 4.75 2.81 1.21
C ARG A 284 3.40 2.08 1.18
N LEU A 285 3.23 1.11 0.27
CA LEU A 285 2.05 0.26 0.21
C LEU A 285 1.82 -0.58 1.48
N ILE A 286 2.90 -1.03 2.15
CA ILE A 286 2.80 -1.74 3.43
C ILE A 286 2.23 -0.81 4.50
N GLY A 287 2.76 0.42 4.57
CA GLY A 287 2.23 1.44 5.47
C GLY A 287 0.76 1.80 5.16
N ALA A 288 0.38 1.84 3.89
CA ALA A 288 -1.00 2.07 3.45
C ALA A 288 -1.95 0.97 3.95
N VAL A 289 -1.56 -0.30 3.81
CA VAL A 289 -2.32 -1.45 4.31
C VAL A 289 -2.50 -1.38 5.82
N ILE A 290 -1.41 -1.10 6.55
CA ILE A 290 -1.46 -0.93 8.01
C ILE A 290 -2.48 0.15 8.38
N MET A 291 -2.34 1.35 7.82
CA MET A 291 -3.17 2.52 8.15
C MET A 291 -4.63 2.43 7.67
N THR A 292 -4.93 1.53 6.73
CA THR A 292 -6.29 1.38 6.18
C THR A 292 -7.10 0.30 6.90
N HIS A 293 -6.45 -0.81 7.26
CA HIS A 293 -7.12 -2.03 7.70
C HIS A 293 -6.93 -2.36 9.17
N SER A 294 -5.80 -1.97 9.77
CA SER A 294 -5.47 -2.35 11.15
C SER A 294 -6.39 -1.67 12.16
N ASP A 295 -6.46 -2.21 13.37
CA ASP A 295 -7.37 -1.74 14.42
C ASP A 295 -6.68 -1.64 15.80
N GLY A 296 -7.46 -1.37 16.85
CA GLY A 296 -6.96 -1.26 18.23
C GLY A 296 -6.48 -2.58 18.84
N THR A 297 -6.60 -3.71 18.14
CA THR A 297 -6.06 -5.00 18.56
C THR A 297 -4.75 -5.35 17.85
N GLY A 298 -4.43 -4.67 16.75
CA GLY A 298 -3.15 -4.79 16.04
C GLY A 298 -3.32 -4.85 14.53
N LEU A 299 -2.39 -5.53 13.86
CA LEU A 299 -2.31 -5.61 12.41
C LEU A 299 -3.54 -6.35 11.82
N VAL A 300 -4.02 -5.89 10.67
CA VAL A 300 -4.98 -6.60 9.81
C VAL A 300 -4.41 -6.63 8.40
N LEU A 301 -4.29 -7.83 7.82
CA LEU A 301 -3.70 -8.02 6.50
C LEU A 301 -4.71 -8.63 5.53
N PRO A 302 -4.72 -8.18 4.27
CA PRO A 302 -5.23 -8.97 3.16
C PRO A 302 -4.48 -10.32 3.12
N PRO A 303 -5.17 -11.46 2.90
CA PRO A 303 -4.56 -12.78 2.87
C PRO A 303 -3.40 -12.93 1.90
N PRO A 304 -3.37 -12.29 0.71
CA PRO A 304 -2.21 -12.35 -0.16
C PRO A 304 -0.91 -11.87 0.50
N LEU A 305 -0.98 -10.88 1.41
CA LEU A 305 0.18 -10.32 2.11
C LEU A 305 0.56 -11.03 3.41
N ALA A 306 -0.35 -11.81 3.99
CA ALA A 306 -0.09 -12.44 5.28
C ALA A 306 0.94 -13.58 5.14
N ALA A 307 2.10 -13.47 5.81
CA ALA A 307 3.12 -14.52 5.83
C ALA A 307 2.54 -15.85 6.38
N THR A 308 1.68 -15.76 7.39
CA THR A 308 0.81 -16.84 7.85
C THR A 308 -0.63 -16.44 7.59
N GLN A 309 -1.31 -17.19 6.73
CA GLN A 309 -2.71 -16.97 6.37
C GLN A 309 -3.67 -17.65 7.36
N VAL A 310 -3.27 -18.84 7.83
CA VAL A 310 -4.07 -19.65 8.76
C VAL A 310 -3.22 -20.08 9.93
N VAL A 311 -3.74 -19.94 11.15
CA VAL A 311 -3.14 -20.56 12.34
C VAL A 311 -4.11 -21.56 12.96
N VAL A 312 -3.65 -22.79 13.16
CA VAL A 312 -4.38 -23.83 13.88
C VAL A 312 -3.94 -23.79 15.34
N ALA A 313 -4.90 -23.58 16.24
CA ALA A 313 -4.66 -23.33 17.66
C ALA A 313 -5.30 -24.43 18.53
N PRO A 314 -4.56 -25.49 18.90
CA PRO A 314 -5.03 -26.51 19.84
C PRO A 314 -5.28 -25.93 21.24
N ILE A 315 -6.43 -26.23 21.84
CA ILE A 315 -6.86 -25.78 23.16
C ILE A 315 -6.87 -26.98 24.12
N ALA A 316 -5.87 -27.04 25.00
CA ALA A 316 -5.81 -28.09 26.01
C ALA A 316 -7.04 -28.02 26.94
N PRO A 317 -7.79 -29.14 27.10
CA PRO A 317 -8.94 -29.16 27.98
C PRO A 317 -8.53 -29.10 29.46
N SER A 318 -9.41 -28.58 30.31
CA SER A 318 -9.29 -28.79 31.75
C SER A 318 -9.49 -30.27 32.08
N ALA A 319 -8.93 -30.76 33.20
CA ALA A 319 -9.11 -32.15 33.61
C ALA A 319 -10.58 -32.56 33.73
N ARG A 320 -11.46 -31.62 34.12
CA ARG A 320 -12.91 -31.82 34.14
C ARG A 320 -13.46 -32.02 32.73
N LYS A 321 -13.18 -31.08 31.82
CA LYS A 321 -13.68 -31.11 30.43
C LYS A 321 -13.18 -32.35 29.68
N ALA A 322 -11.92 -32.75 29.93
CA ALA A 322 -11.35 -33.95 29.33
C ALA A 322 -12.10 -35.23 29.73
N ARG A 323 -12.48 -35.36 31.01
CA ARG A 323 -13.30 -36.49 31.49
C ARG A 323 -14.72 -36.46 30.96
N GLU A 324 -15.34 -35.27 30.93
CA GLU A 324 -16.72 -35.09 30.46
C GLU A 324 -16.87 -35.46 28.97
N LEU A 325 -15.89 -35.10 28.14
CA LEU A 325 -15.96 -35.32 26.69
C LEU A 325 -15.19 -36.54 26.21
N GLY A 326 -14.42 -37.21 27.08
CA GLY A 326 -13.56 -38.33 26.69
C GLY A 326 -12.43 -37.93 25.73
N VAL A 327 -12.07 -36.65 25.67
CA VAL A 327 -11.02 -36.11 24.78
C VAL A 327 -9.94 -35.45 25.62
N ASP A 328 -8.74 -35.99 25.58
CA ASP A 328 -7.58 -35.44 26.27
C ASP A 328 -6.76 -34.48 25.39
N THR A 329 -5.70 -33.91 25.95
CA THR A 329 -4.79 -33.00 25.21
C THR A 329 -4.11 -33.70 24.03
N ALA A 330 -3.83 -35.01 24.11
CA ALA A 330 -3.16 -35.73 23.04
C ALA A 330 -4.09 -35.87 21.81
N ALA A 331 -5.37 -36.18 22.04
CA ALA A 331 -6.39 -36.23 21.01
C ALA A 331 -6.61 -34.85 20.35
N VAL A 332 -6.63 -33.76 21.13
CA VAL A 332 -6.69 -32.39 20.60
C VAL A 332 -5.49 -32.08 19.72
N LEU A 333 -4.27 -32.43 20.16
CA LEU A 333 -3.05 -32.21 19.38
C LEU A 333 -3.02 -33.06 18.10
N ALA A 334 -3.53 -34.28 18.13
CA ALA A 334 -3.66 -35.13 16.95
C ALA A 334 -4.63 -34.54 15.92
N ALA A 335 -5.80 -34.08 16.37
CA ALA A 335 -6.76 -33.38 15.51
C ALA A 335 -6.18 -32.10 14.92
N ALA A 336 -5.49 -31.29 15.72
CA ALA A 336 -4.83 -30.06 15.23
C ALA A 336 -3.75 -30.36 14.19
N ARG A 337 -2.99 -31.46 14.35
CA ARG A 337 -2.04 -31.93 13.34
C ARG A 337 -2.74 -32.38 12.07
N ALA A 338 -3.84 -33.13 12.15
CA ALA A 338 -4.61 -33.53 10.97
C ALA A 338 -5.15 -32.32 10.20
N VAL A 339 -5.65 -31.29 10.90
CA VAL A 339 -6.04 -30.01 10.29
C VAL A 339 -4.83 -29.33 9.64
N GLY A 340 -3.69 -29.27 10.33
CA GLY A 340 -2.46 -28.70 9.79
C GLY A 340 -1.97 -29.41 8.52
N GLU A 341 -1.95 -30.74 8.52
CA GLU A 341 -1.56 -31.57 7.39
C GLU A 341 -2.50 -31.37 6.19
N ALA A 342 -3.81 -31.32 6.42
CA ALA A 342 -4.80 -31.03 5.37
C ALA A 342 -4.65 -29.63 4.75
N LEU A 343 -4.11 -28.67 5.52
CA LEU A 343 -3.76 -27.33 5.06
C LEU A 343 -2.36 -27.26 4.41
N GLY A 344 -1.56 -28.33 4.44
CA GLY A 344 -0.17 -28.32 3.99
C GLY A 344 0.79 -27.56 4.92
N ALA A 345 0.44 -27.41 6.20
CA ALA A 345 1.30 -26.78 7.19
C ALA A 345 2.57 -27.63 7.41
N PRO A 346 3.77 -27.01 7.52
CA PRO A 346 4.98 -27.75 7.85
C PRO A 346 4.85 -28.40 9.24
N PRO A 347 5.48 -29.58 9.45
CA PRO A 347 5.44 -30.24 10.74
C PRO A 347 6.04 -29.32 11.82
N PRO A 348 5.51 -29.32 13.06
CA PRO A 348 6.00 -28.46 14.12
C PRO A 348 7.47 -28.77 14.43
N GLY A 349 8.32 -27.74 14.40
CA GLY A 349 9.72 -27.83 14.85
C GLY A 349 9.78 -28.03 16.37
N ARG A 350 10.72 -28.84 16.87
CA ARG A 350 10.90 -29.05 18.32
C ARG A 350 11.14 -27.70 19.03
N GLY A 351 10.12 -27.19 19.72
CA GLY A 351 10.22 -26.00 20.57
C GLY A 351 10.12 -24.66 19.85
N SER A 352 9.45 -24.58 18.70
CA SER A 352 9.48 -23.39 17.85
C SER A 352 9.00 -22.13 18.55
N SER A 353 9.92 -21.18 18.72
CA SER A 353 9.57 -19.82 19.11
C SER A 353 8.75 -19.14 18.00
N ALA A 354 8.02 -18.08 18.35
CA ALA A 354 7.31 -17.20 17.43
C ALA A 354 8.18 -16.69 16.25
N VAL A 355 9.49 -16.63 16.46
CA VAL A 355 10.50 -16.17 15.49
C VAL A 355 10.84 -17.28 14.48
N GLU A 356 10.93 -18.53 14.93
CA GLU A 356 11.18 -19.68 14.04
C GLU A 356 9.97 -19.99 13.16
N ALA A 357 8.75 -19.78 13.68
CA ALA A 357 7.52 -19.88 12.89
C ALA A 357 7.47 -18.81 11.78
N ALA A 358 7.92 -17.57 12.06
CA ALA A 358 8.02 -16.51 11.07
C ALA A 358 9.09 -16.79 10.00
N ALA A 359 10.22 -17.38 10.37
CA ALA A 359 11.26 -17.82 9.44
C ALA A 359 10.78 -18.97 8.54
N ALA A 360 10.08 -19.96 9.10
CA ALA A 360 9.47 -21.06 8.35
C ALA A 360 8.35 -20.58 7.42
N ALA A 361 7.55 -19.59 7.86
CA ALA A 361 6.54 -18.94 7.02
C ALA A 361 7.16 -18.13 5.86
N GLY A 362 8.29 -17.47 6.10
CA GLY A 362 9.09 -16.82 5.05
C GLY A 362 9.63 -17.84 4.03
N ALA A 363 10.16 -18.98 4.49
CA ALA A 363 10.59 -20.06 3.60
C ALA A 363 9.41 -20.66 2.80
N ALA A 364 8.22 -20.79 3.40
CA ALA A 364 7.01 -21.23 2.72
C ALA A 364 6.53 -20.23 1.66
N LEU A 365 6.81 -18.92 1.81
CA LEU A 365 6.54 -17.90 0.79
C LEU A 365 7.39 -18.12 -0.48
N HIS A 366 8.62 -18.58 -0.32
CA HIS A 366 9.53 -18.90 -1.43
C HIS A 366 9.19 -20.22 -2.12
N ALA A 367 8.68 -21.21 -1.37
CA ALA A 367 8.47 -22.57 -1.88
C ALA A 367 7.06 -22.81 -2.46
N ALA A 368 6.05 -22.04 -2.06
CA ALA A 368 4.69 -22.19 -2.54
C ALA A 368 4.47 -21.44 -3.85
N PRO A 369 4.17 -22.11 -4.98
CA PRO A 369 3.60 -21.44 -6.14
C PRO A 369 2.33 -20.71 -5.70
N ARG A 370 2.17 -19.45 -6.09
CA ARG A 370 0.90 -18.74 -5.96
C ARG A 370 -0.14 -19.46 -6.80
N GLY A 371 -0.92 -20.35 -6.18
CA GLY A 371 -1.94 -21.11 -6.89
C GLY A 371 -2.37 -22.46 -6.29
N GLY A 372 -1.99 -22.84 -5.07
CA GLY A 372 -2.51 -24.09 -4.50
C GLY A 372 -2.37 -24.32 -3.00
N SER A 373 -1.28 -23.89 -2.35
CA SER A 373 -1.04 -24.17 -0.93
C SER A 373 -1.26 -22.94 -0.05
N VAL A 374 -2.12 -23.08 0.96
CA VAL A 374 -2.35 -22.07 1.99
C VAL A 374 -1.14 -22.00 2.93
N ARG A 375 -0.75 -20.80 3.33
CA ARG A 375 0.32 -20.61 4.32
C ARG A 375 -0.22 -20.83 5.73
N ALA A 376 -0.18 -22.06 6.20
CA ALA A 376 -0.73 -22.45 7.50
C ALA A 376 0.37 -22.75 8.54
N HIS A 377 0.06 -22.53 9.82
CA HIS A 377 0.92 -22.87 10.96
C HIS A 377 0.12 -23.53 12.08
N VAL A 378 0.68 -24.54 12.74
CA VAL A 378 0.09 -25.16 13.94
C VAL A 378 0.82 -24.66 15.18
N ASP A 379 0.13 -23.88 16.02
CA ASP A 379 0.68 -23.39 17.28
C ASP A 379 0.45 -24.39 18.42
N ASP A 380 1.34 -25.39 18.53
CA ASP A 380 1.23 -26.47 19.50
C ASP A 380 1.78 -26.14 20.90
N ARG A 381 2.07 -24.85 21.20
CA ARG A 381 2.55 -24.33 22.49
C ARG A 381 1.46 -24.37 23.57
N THR A 382 0.84 -25.52 23.78
CA THR A 382 -0.29 -25.77 24.70
C THR A 382 0.02 -25.51 26.18
N ARG A 383 1.31 -25.39 26.54
CA ARG A 383 1.75 -24.92 27.86
C ARG A 383 1.42 -23.44 28.10
N MET A 384 1.25 -22.65 27.04
CA MET A 384 0.82 -21.26 27.11
C MET A 384 -0.71 -21.18 27.16
N LYS A 385 -1.23 -20.21 27.93
CA LYS A 385 -2.68 -19.94 27.98
C LYS A 385 -3.18 -19.64 26.55
N PRO A 386 -4.29 -20.26 26.09
CA PRO A 386 -4.84 -20.05 24.75
C PRO A 386 -5.02 -18.57 24.41
N GLY A 387 -5.58 -17.76 25.32
CA GLY A 387 -5.77 -16.32 25.10
C GLY A 387 -4.49 -15.53 24.82
N VAL A 388 -3.34 -15.94 25.37
CA VAL A 388 -2.05 -15.28 25.08
C VAL A 388 -1.61 -15.59 23.64
N ARG A 389 -1.76 -16.85 23.21
CA ARG A 389 -1.45 -17.27 21.83
C ARG A 389 -2.39 -16.61 20.82
N PHE A 390 -3.69 -16.59 21.12
CA PHE A 390 -4.71 -15.94 20.29
C PHE A 390 -4.36 -14.48 20.06
N TYR A 391 -4.09 -13.74 21.14
CA TYR A 391 -3.71 -12.34 21.06
C TYR A 391 -2.38 -12.13 20.31
N GLU A 392 -1.41 -13.04 20.43
CA GLU A 392 -0.17 -12.97 19.65
C GLU A 392 -0.44 -13.02 18.13
N TRP A 393 -1.27 -13.95 17.68
CA TRP A 393 -1.61 -14.11 16.25
C TRP A 393 -2.56 -13.04 15.73
N GLU A 394 -3.48 -12.55 16.57
CA GLU A 394 -4.35 -11.42 16.25
C GLU A 394 -3.53 -10.13 16.04
N ARG A 395 -2.55 -9.85 16.90
CA ARG A 395 -1.64 -8.70 16.73
C ARG A 395 -0.78 -8.78 15.48
N LYS A 396 -0.39 -9.99 15.09
CA LYS A 396 0.36 -10.28 13.85
C LYS A 396 -0.53 -10.29 12.59
N GLY A 397 -1.84 -10.11 12.75
CA GLY A 397 -2.78 -9.98 11.65
C GLY A 397 -2.99 -11.24 10.83
N VAL A 398 -2.87 -12.43 11.44
CA VAL A 398 -3.20 -13.70 10.77
C VAL A 398 -4.67 -13.68 10.34
N PRO A 399 -5.00 -13.76 9.04
CA PRO A 399 -6.37 -13.63 8.53
C PRO A 399 -7.39 -14.59 9.15
N LEU A 400 -7.00 -15.84 9.39
CA LEU A 400 -7.90 -16.88 9.89
C LEU A 400 -7.23 -17.70 11.01
N ARG A 401 -7.92 -17.83 12.14
CA ARG A 401 -7.55 -18.77 13.20
C ARG A 401 -8.54 -19.91 13.26
N ILE A 402 -8.07 -21.15 13.34
CA ILE A 402 -8.88 -22.35 13.55
C ILE A 402 -8.62 -22.85 14.97
N ASP A 403 -9.65 -22.85 15.80
CA ASP A 403 -9.62 -23.32 17.17
C ASP A 403 -9.94 -24.82 17.19
N VAL A 404 -9.05 -25.63 17.80
CA VAL A 404 -9.24 -27.08 17.94
C VAL A 404 -9.23 -27.42 19.42
N GLY A 405 -10.40 -27.60 20.02
CA GLY A 405 -10.57 -27.97 21.42
C GLY A 405 -11.23 -29.33 21.59
N ALA A 406 -11.39 -29.75 22.86
CA ALA A 406 -12.07 -31.02 23.17
C ALA A 406 -13.54 -31.05 22.69
N GLY A 407 -14.21 -29.90 22.63
CA GLY A 407 -15.59 -29.79 22.13
C GLY A 407 -15.68 -30.02 20.62
N GLU A 408 -14.76 -29.40 19.87
CA GLU A 408 -14.63 -29.54 18.41
C GLU A 408 -14.31 -30.99 18.02
N VAL A 409 -13.39 -31.63 18.75
CA VAL A 409 -13.02 -33.03 18.52
C VAL A 409 -14.18 -33.98 18.85
N ALA A 410 -14.81 -33.83 20.02
CA ALA A 410 -15.93 -34.69 20.42
C ALA A 410 -17.17 -34.49 19.53
N GLY A 411 -17.42 -33.26 19.09
CA GLY A 411 -18.58 -32.90 18.27
C GLY A 411 -18.35 -32.96 16.77
N GLY A 412 -17.14 -33.28 16.30
CA GLY A 412 -16.81 -33.38 14.87
C GLY A 412 -17.09 -32.10 14.07
N HIS A 413 -16.58 -30.96 14.52
CA HIS A 413 -16.73 -29.67 13.82
C HIS A 413 -15.47 -28.81 13.97
N LEU A 414 -15.28 -27.86 13.06
CA LEU A 414 -14.27 -26.81 13.13
C LEU A 414 -14.88 -25.52 13.66
N THR A 415 -14.14 -24.82 14.52
CA THR A 415 -14.43 -23.45 14.91
C THR A 415 -13.34 -22.56 14.35
N ALA A 416 -13.69 -21.48 13.65
CA ALA A 416 -12.76 -20.51 13.12
C ALA A 416 -13.11 -19.07 13.56
N ARG A 417 -12.10 -18.20 13.52
CA ARG A 417 -12.19 -16.76 13.78
C ARG A 417 -11.54 -15.99 12.63
N VAL A 418 -12.28 -15.04 12.06
CA VAL A 418 -11.83 -14.19 10.96
C VAL A 418 -11.28 -12.88 11.52
N ARG A 419 -10.04 -12.51 11.16
CA ARG A 419 -9.32 -11.37 11.77
C ARG A 419 -9.96 -10.01 11.52
N HIS A 420 -10.39 -9.73 10.30
CA HIS A 420 -10.87 -8.39 9.94
C HIS A 420 -12.27 -8.10 10.47
N SER A 421 -13.13 -9.12 10.62
CA SER A 421 -14.53 -8.97 11.06
C SER A 421 -14.76 -9.42 12.51
N GLY A 422 -13.86 -10.23 13.07
CA GLY A 422 -14.08 -10.93 14.34
C GLY A 422 -15.09 -12.07 14.25
N GLU A 423 -15.59 -12.38 13.04
CA GLU A 423 -16.63 -13.39 12.81
C GLU A 423 -16.20 -14.77 13.31
N ALA A 424 -17.13 -15.46 13.96
CA ALA A 424 -17.01 -16.83 14.41
C ALA A 424 -17.71 -17.76 13.42
N VAL A 425 -16.95 -18.61 12.74
CA VAL A 425 -17.48 -19.58 11.78
C VAL A 425 -17.40 -20.96 12.38
N THR A 426 -18.49 -21.74 12.32
CA THR A 426 -18.50 -23.14 12.77
C THR A 426 -18.96 -24.04 11.63
N LEU A 427 -18.17 -25.06 11.30
CA LEU A 427 -18.45 -25.97 10.18
C LEU A 427 -18.42 -27.43 10.64
N PRO A 428 -19.46 -28.23 10.37
CA PRO A 428 -19.44 -29.65 10.68
C PRO A 428 -18.41 -30.38 9.81
N VAL A 429 -17.76 -31.39 10.38
CA VAL A 429 -16.84 -32.30 9.70
C VAL A 429 -17.31 -33.74 9.93
N PRO A 430 -18.12 -34.28 9.00
CA PRO A 430 -18.59 -35.67 9.09
C PRO A 430 -17.42 -36.64 9.27
N GLY A 431 -17.48 -37.53 10.26
CA GLY A 431 -16.39 -38.45 10.58
C GLY A 431 -15.31 -37.88 11.51
N GLY A 432 -15.41 -36.62 11.92
CA GLY A 432 -14.54 -35.98 12.91
C GLY A 432 -13.31 -35.30 12.31
N LEU A 433 -12.51 -34.68 13.18
CA LEU A 433 -11.29 -33.95 12.82
C LEU A 433 -10.10 -34.89 12.57
N VAL A 434 -10.26 -35.79 11.60
CA VAL A 434 -9.24 -36.75 11.16
C VAL A 434 -8.93 -36.51 9.69
N ALA A 435 -7.74 -36.93 9.24
CA ALA A 435 -7.35 -36.80 7.85
C ALA A 435 -8.32 -37.56 6.94
N GLY A 436 -8.87 -36.86 5.94
CA GLY A 436 -9.83 -37.43 5.00
C GLY A 436 -10.60 -36.36 4.24
N GLU A 437 -11.39 -36.79 3.24
CA GLU A 437 -12.15 -35.88 2.38
C GLU A 437 -13.11 -34.94 3.12
N PRO A 438 -13.85 -35.36 4.16
CA PRO A 438 -14.77 -34.45 4.85
C PRO A 438 -14.06 -33.25 5.48
N LEU A 439 -12.89 -33.49 6.09
CA LEU A 439 -12.06 -32.42 6.64
C LEU A 439 -11.51 -31.52 5.54
N GLN A 440 -11.00 -32.11 4.46
CA GLN A 440 -10.50 -31.36 3.31
C GLN A 440 -11.56 -30.45 2.70
N ALA A 441 -12.78 -30.95 2.52
CA ALA A 441 -13.90 -30.21 1.95
C ALA A 441 -14.34 -29.05 2.87
N ALA A 442 -14.44 -29.29 4.18
CA ALA A 442 -14.77 -28.24 5.14
C ALA A 442 -13.72 -27.12 5.15
N LEU A 443 -12.43 -27.49 5.13
CA LEU A 443 -11.32 -26.54 5.06
C LEU A 443 -11.33 -25.79 3.72
N GLN A 444 -11.55 -26.46 2.60
CA GLN A 444 -11.63 -25.82 1.28
C GLN A 444 -12.74 -24.76 1.23
N GLY A 445 -13.93 -25.07 1.76
CA GLY A 445 -15.03 -24.11 1.85
C GLY A 445 -14.67 -22.88 2.69
N LEU A 446 -14.06 -23.10 3.87
CA LEU A 446 -13.60 -22.04 4.75
C LEU A 446 -12.53 -21.15 4.10
N LEU A 447 -11.56 -21.77 3.44
CA LEU A 447 -10.47 -21.07 2.74
C LEU A 447 -10.99 -20.27 1.55
N GLN A 448 -11.89 -20.83 0.75
CA GLN A 448 -12.53 -20.11 -0.36
C GLN A 448 -13.32 -18.89 0.13
N ALA A 449 -13.99 -18.98 1.29
CA ALA A 449 -14.72 -17.86 1.84
C ALA A 449 -13.81 -16.75 2.41
N HIS A 450 -12.70 -17.10 3.07
CA HIS A 450 -11.98 -16.14 3.93
C HIS A 450 -10.48 -15.95 3.64
N VAL A 451 -9.87 -16.75 2.76
CA VAL A 451 -8.40 -16.71 2.53
C VAL A 451 -8.04 -16.68 1.05
N SER A 452 -8.53 -17.63 0.28
CA SER A 452 -8.11 -17.89 -1.10
C SER A 452 -9.10 -17.40 -2.14
N GLY A 453 -10.37 -17.22 -1.78
CA GLY A 453 -11.36 -16.68 -2.69
C GLY A 453 -11.39 -15.15 -2.69
N PRO A 454 -12.02 -14.56 -3.71
CA PRO A 454 -12.02 -13.11 -3.89
C PRO A 454 -12.87 -12.37 -2.84
N ALA A 455 -13.64 -13.07 -2.01
CA ALA A 455 -14.53 -12.48 -1.01
C ALA A 455 -13.81 -11.69 0.08
N HIS A 456 -12.65 -12.14 0.55
CA HIS A 456 -11.95 -11.47 1.64
C HIS A 456 -11.38 -10.10 1.22
N SER A 457 -10.55 -10.05 0.17
CA SER A 457 -10.00 -8.78 -0.31
C SER A 457 -11.12 -7.82 -0.70
N ARG A 458 -12.25 -8.33 -1.22
CA ARG A 458 -13.45 -7.53 -1.48
C ARG A 458 -14.08 -6.94 -0.22
N ALA A 459 -14.08 -7.64 0.92
CA ALA A 459 -14.64 -7.10 2.17
C ALA A 459 -13.79 -5.94 2.69
N LEU A 460 -12.46 -6.09 2.71
CA LEU A 460 -11.53 -5.02 3.07
C LEU A 460 -11.63 -3.83 2.11
N TRP A 461 -11.66 -4.11 0.81
CA TRP A 461 -11.87 -3.11 -0.24
C TRP A 461 -13.20 -2.38 -0.08
N ALA A 462 -14.31 -3.09 0.13
CA ALA A 462 -15.63 -2.50 0.30
C ALA A 462 -15.69 -1.60 1.53
N ALA A 463 -15.05 -2.01 2.63
CA ALA A 463 -14.92 -1.17 3.83
C ALA A 463 -14.10 0.10 3.55
N ALA A 464 -12.99 -0.01 2.83
CA ALA A 464 -12.16 1.13 2.44
C ALA A 464 -12.92 2.11 1.52
N VAL A 465 -13.61 1.62 0.50
CA VAL A 465 -14.42 2.44 -0.42
C VAL A 465 -15.59 3.09 0.29
N THR A 466 -16.30 2.35 1.15
CA THR A 466 -17.42 2.88 1.94
C THR A 466 -16.95 4.03 2.83
N ARG A 467 -15.83 3.84 3.53
CA ARG A 467 -15.21 4.90 4.33
C ARG A 467 -14.84 6.11 3.48
N ARG A 468 -14.17 5.89 2.34
CA ARG A 468 -13.73 6.95 1.43
C ARG A 468 -14.91 7.79 0.94
N ARG A 469 -15.99 7.16 0.48
CA ARG A 469 -17.19 7.86 0.01
C ARG A 469 -17.91 8.60 1.14
N ALA A 470 -18.11 7.94 2.28
CA ALA A 470 -18.74 8.56 3.45
C ALA A 470 -17.96 9.79 3.97
N LYS A 471 -16.64 9.83 3.75
CA LYS A 471 -15.75 10.93 4.13
C LYS A 471 -15.28 11.78 2.95
N THR A 472 -15.99 11.77 1.82
CA THR A 472 -15.74 12.73 0.74
C THR A 472 -16.95 13.63 0.55
N TYR A 473 -16.73 14.94 0.68
CA TYR A 473 -17.77 15.95 0.73
C TYR A 473 -17.76 16.79 -0.55
N ALA A 474 -18.90 16.98 -1.19
CA ALA A 474 -19.01 17.87 -2.34
C ALA A 474 -19.22 19.30 -1.86
N VAL A 475 -18.31 20.22 -2.21
CA VAL A 475 -18.37 21.62 -1.76
C VAL A 475 -18.03 22.58 -2.89
N THR A 476 -18.61 23.78 -2.82
CA THR A 476 -18.50 24.81 -3.87
C THR A 476 -17.97 26.14 -3.35
N SER A 477 -17.61 26.23 -2.05
CA SER A 477 -16.97 27.40 -1.45
C SER A 477 -15.86 26.99 -0.47
N LEU A 478 -14.80 27.80 -0.42
CA LEU A 478 -13.70 27.63 0.55
C LEU A 478 -14.21 27.83 1.99
N ASP A 479 -15.18 28.73 2.20
CA ASP A 479 -15.82 28.98 3.50
C ASP A 479 -16.44 27.69 4.08
N ALA A 480 -17.04 26.85 3.24
CA ALA A 480 -17.61 25.57 3.68
C ALA A 480 -16.51 24.60 4.15
N ILE A 481 -15.35 24.60 3.50
CA ILE A 481 -14.18 23.81 3.92
C ILE A 481 -13.69 24.31 5.27
N GLU A 482 -13.48 25.62 5.43
CA GLU A 482 -12.98 26.22 6.67
C GLU A 482 -13.95 26.02 7.85
N ALA A 483 -15.25 26.18 7.61
CA ALA A 483 -16.28 25.92 8.61
C ALA A 483 -16.23 24.47 9.09
N HIS A 484 -16.10 23.52 8.16
CA HIS A 484 -15.96 22.10 8.51
C HIS A 484 -14.65 21.84 9.29
N LEU A 485 -13.51 22.37 8.83
CA LEU A 485 -12.22 22.23 9.53
C LEU A 485 -12.28 22.79 10.95
N THR A 486 -12.93 23.94 11.13
CA THR A 486 -13.12 24.59 12.43
C THR A 486 -13.98 23.74 13.36
N ALA A 487 -15.08 23.16 12.85
CA ALA A 487 -15.95 22.26 13.62
C ALA A 487 -15.20 21.01 14.12
N LEU A 488 -14.20 20.54 13.36
CA LEU A 488 -13.34 19.42 13.75
C LEU A 488 -12.21 19.79 14.72
N GLY A 489 -12.12 21.04 15.16
CA GLY A 489 -10.98 21.54 15.94
C GLY A 489 -9.66 21.56 15.17
N ALA A 490 -9.71 21.40 13.84
CA ALA A 490 -8.57 21.47 12.95
C ALA A 490 -8.36 22.93 12.50
N HIS A 491 -7.91 23.79 13.43
CA HIS A 491 -7.75 25.22 13.16
C HIS A 491 -6.92 25.52 11.89
N PRO A 492 -7.45 26.34 10.96
CA PRO A 492 -6.61 27.16 10.09
C PRO A 492 -5.84 28.17 10.97
N ALA A 493 -4.62 28.53 10.58
CA ALA A 493 -3.67 29.25 11.42
C ALA A 493 -4.25 30.47 12.17
N GLN A 494 -4.04 30.55 13.49
CA GLN A 494 -3.71 31.84 14.09
C GLN A 494 -2.19 32.01 13.99
N GLU A 495 -1.76 33.16 13.48
CA GLU A 495 -0.35 33.57 13.51
C GLU A 495 0.13 33.79 14.94
N GLY A 496 1.34 33.32 15.25
CA GLY A 496 2.14 33.82 16.37
C GLY A 496 1.85 33.23 17.76
N THR A 497 2.64 32.24 18.16
CA THR A 497 3.59 32.31 19.29
C THR A 497 3.97 30.89 19.71
N SER A 498 5.26 30.58 19.60
CA SER A 498 5.85 29.42 20.26
C SER A 498 5.81 29.63 21.77
N ALA A 499 5.09 28.79 22.50
CA ALA A 499 5.31 28.62 23.93
C ALA A 499 5.29 27.14 24.26
N ALA A 500 6.48 26.61 24.54
CA ALA A 500 6.68 25.31 25.16
C ALA A 500 5.77 25.18 26.38
N ARG A 501 5.00 24.09 26.47
CA ARG A 501 4.36 23.68 27.72
C ARG A 501 5.02 22.42 28.23
N THR A 502 5.80 22.65 29.28
CA THR A 502 6.40 21.70 30.20
C THR A 502 5.34 20.87 30.91
N ALA A 503 5.69 19.63 31.22
CA ALA A 503 4.90 18.71 32.02
C ALA A 503 4.99 19.02 33.53
N SER A 504 3.87 19.00 34.25
CA SER A 504 3.77 18.58 35.67
C SER A 504 2.31 18.46 36.18
N THR A 505 1.89 17.20 36.46
CA THR A 505 1.12 16.64 37.62
C THR A 505 0.00 17.39 38.37
N PRO A 506 -0.89 16.73 39.18
CA PRO A 506 -1.44 15.36 39.18
C PRO A 506 -3.01 15.29 39.35
N ARG A 507 -3.54 14.06 39.35
CA ARG A 507 -4.97 13.62 39.37
C ARG A 507 -5.88 14.20 40.48
N ALA A 508 -7.19 14.28 40.20
CA ALA A 508 -8.26 14.03 41.16
C ALA A 508 -9.50 13.42 40.48
N GLY A 509 -10.29 12.65 41.24
CA GLY A 509 -11.20 11.63 40.74
C GLY A 509 -12.48 12.13 40.05
N GLY A 510 -12.99 11.27 39.17
CA GLY A 510 -14.31 11.40 38.54
C GLY A 510 -14.67 10.07 37.91
N GLN A 511 -15.56 9.33 38.55
CA GLN A 511 -16.10 8.06 38.07
C GLN A 511 -16.76 8.26 36.70
N CYS A 512 -16.36 7.49 35.69
CA CYS A 512 -17.04 7.45 34.40
C CYS A 512 -17.62 6.05 34.19
N ALA A 513 -18.94 5.97 34.20
CA ALA A 513 -19.71 4.77 33.91
C ALA A 513 -19.62 4.46 32.41
N LEU A 514 -19.06 3.30 32.09
CA LEU A 514 -19.10 2.70 30.75
C LEU A 514 -20.47 2.08 30.53
N ALA A 515 -21.27 2.65 29.62
CA ALA A 515 -22.47 2.01 29.10
C ALA A 515 -22.68 2.36 27.62
N GLY A 516 -22.71 1.33 26.77
CA GLY A 516 -23.44 1.33 25.49
C GLY A 516 -22.71 1.83 24.24
N LEU A 517 -21.90 0.96 23.62
CA LEU A 517 -21.73 1.01 22.16
C LEU A 517 -22.81 0.12 21.52
N PRO A 518 -23.56 0.59 20.50
CA PRO A 518 -24.66 -0.19 19.94
C PRO A 518 -24.16 -1.36 19.09
N PRO A 519 -24.81 -2.53 19.18
CA PRO A 519 -24.61 -3.64 18.27
C PRO A 519 -25.57 -3.52 17.08
N SER A 520 -25.07 -3.37 15.86
CA SER A 520 -25.72 -3.88 14.63
C SER A 520 -24.92 -3.50 13.38
N LEU A 521 -24.13 -4.46 12.87
CA LEU A 521 -23.77 -4.56 11.47
C LEU A 521 -24.54 -5.75 10.90
N HIS A 522 -25.80 -5.53 10.54
CA HIS A 522 -26.57 -6.47 9.72
C HIS A 522 -27.54 -5.71 8.83
N ALA A 523 -27.16 -5.55 7.57
CA ALA A 523 -27.97 -5.77 6.37
C ALA A 523 -27.24 -5.15 5.17
N ALA A 524 -26.73 -6.00 4.29
CA ALA A 524 -26.41 -5.61 2.93
C ALA A 524 -27.74 -5.38 2.19
N SER A 525 -28.06 -4.13 1.87
CA SER A 525 -28.98 -3.77 0.78
C SER A 525 -28.81 -2.30 0.40
N SER A 526 -28.64 -2.06 -0.92
CA SER A 526 -28.63 -0.76 -1.63
C SER A 526 -27.66 0.32 -1.14
N VAL A 527 -26.41 0.28 -1.63
CA VAL A 527 -25.51 1.45 -1.61
C VAL A 527 -25.91 2.37 -2.78
N ALA A 528 -26.87 3.26 -2.53
CA ALA A 528 -27.14 4.40 -3.40
C ALA A 528 -26.21 5.57 -3.01
N GLY A 529 -25.61 6.21 -4.02
CA GLY A 529 -24.51 7.18 -3.89
C GLY A 529 -24.80 8.37 -2.97
N HIS A 530 -24.15 8.39 -1.80
CA HIS A 530 -24.09 9.58 -0.96
C HIS A 530 -22.68 10.15 -0.96
N TRP A 531 -22.53 11.31 -1.62
CA TRP A 531 -21.46 12.25 -1.32
C TRP A 531 -21.95 13.08 -0.14
N GLY A 532 -21.22 13.05 0.98
CA GLY A 532 -21.69 13.70 2.21
C GLY A 532 -21.85 15.22 2.04
N VAL A 533 -22.83 15.80 2.72
CA VAL A 533 -22.79 17.21 3.11
C VAL A 533 -21.98 17.26 4.41
N PRO A 534 -21.05 18.22 4.61
CA PRO A 534 -20.35 18.33 5.88
C PRO A 534 -21.36 18.53 7.02
N ASP A 535 -21.52 17.54 7.90
CA ASP A 535 -22.33 17.68 9.10
C ASP A 535 -21.45 18.22 10.23
N THR A 536 -21.93 19.23 10.94
CA THR A 536 -21.16 19.97 11.96
C THR A 536 -21.22 19.30 13.34
N ALA A 537 -21.99 18.22 13.49
CA ALA A 537 -22.38 17.72 14.81
C ALA A 537 -21.43 16.68 15.46
N ASP A 538 -20.65 15.92 14.68
CA ASP A 538 -20.13 14.63 15.20
C ASP A 538 -18.61 14.48 15.38
N GLY A 539 -17.81 15.54 15.24
CA GLY A 539 -16.35 15.45 15.49
C GLY A 539 -15.64 14.36 14.65
N ALA A 540 -16.20 14.02 13.49
CA ALA A 540 -15.72 12.94 12.64
C ALA A 540 -14.30 13.23 12.10
N PRO A 541 -13.49 12.21 11.78
CA PRO A 541 -12.13 12.44 11.28
C PRO A 541 -12.17 13.24 9.96
N LEU A 542 -11.15 14.11 9.76
CA LEU A 542 -10.91 14.82 8.50
C LEU A 542 -11.16 13.92 7.29
N GLY A 543 -11.82 14.45 6.26
CA GLY A 543 -12.08 13.74 5.01
C GLY A 543 -11.51 14.46 3.79
N TRP A 544 -12.06 14.14 2.63
CA TRP A 544 -11.72 14.76 1.35
C TRP A 544 -12.84 15.68 0.88
N TYR A 545 -12.50 16.59 -0.03
CA TYR A 545 -13.46 17.52 -0.63
C TYR A 545 -13.42 17.39 -2.15
N ALA A 546 -14.57 17.11 -2.77
CA ALA A 546 -14.75 17.19 -4.21
C ALA A 546 -15.19 18.61 -4.57
N VAL A 547 -14.38 19.32 -5.36
CA VAL A 547 -14.54 20.76 -5.61
C VAL A 547 -14.52 21.10 -7.10
N PRO A 548 -15.24 22.15 -7.53
CA PRO A 548 -15.10 22.69 -8.89
C PRO A 548 -13.75 23.39 -9.02
N TRP A 549 -12.98 23.02 -10.04
CA TRP A 549 -11.57 23.40 -10.14
C TRP A 549 -11.19 23.94 -11.52
N ALA A 550 -10.38 25.00 -11.52
CA ALA A 550 -9.65 25.48 -12.69
C ALA A 550 -8.16 25.23 -12.42
N ASP A 551 -7.53 24.39 -13.24
CA ASP A 551 -6.17 23.88 -13.01
C ASP A 551 -5.11 24.97 -13.29
N ASP A 552 -4.73 25.69 -12.24
CA ASP A 552 -3.82 26.84 -12.26
C ASP A 552 -3.01 26.84 -10.95
N ALA A 553 -1.69 27.00 -11.04
CA ALA A 553 -0.78 27.00 -9.89
C ALA A 553 -1.17 28.06 -8.83
N ALA A 554 -1.67 29.22 -9.26
CA ALA A 554 -2.12 30.27 -8.34
C ALA A 554 -3.32 29.81 -7.48
N ASN A 555 -4.20 28.97 -8.04
CA ASN A 555 -5.31 28.41 -7.28
C ASN A 555 -4.83 27.40 -6.24
N GLU A 556 -3.83 26.57 -6.59
CA GLU A 556 -3.22 25.60 -5.67
C GLU A 556 -2.55 26.29 -4.48
N GLU A 557 -1.76 27.34 -4.74
CA GLU A 557 -1.11 28.14 -3.70
C GLU A 557 -2.14 28.82 -2.77
N ALA A 558 -3.16 29.45 -3.33
CA ALA A 558 -4.21 30.11 -2.55
C ALA A 558 -5.03 29.11 -1.72
N LEU A 559 -5.37 27.94 -2.27
CA LEU A 559 -6.02 26.86 -1.54
C LEU A 559 -5.18 26.42 -0.34
N LYS A 560 -3.87 26.18 -0.57
CA LYS A 560 -2.94 25.73 0.47
C LYS A 560 -2.74 26.79 1.54
N ALA A 561 -2.57 28.05 1.16
CA ALA A 561 -2.41 29.16 2.10
C ALA A 561 -3.61 29.30 3.02
N ARG A 562 -4.82 29.15 2.47
CA ARG A 562 -6.07 29.36 3.21
C ARG A 562 -6.48 28.15 4.07
N THR A 563 -6.34 26.93 3.54
CA THR A 563 -6.90 25.71 4.17
C THR A 563 -5.85 24.75 4.71
N ARG A 564 -4.58 24.91 4.33
CA ARG A 564 -3.48 23.93 4.50
C ARG A 564 -3.76 22.57 3.84
N LEU A 565 -4.79 22.48 3.00
CA LEU A 565 -5.07 21.31 2.17
C LEU A 565 -4.38 21.46 0.81
N THR A 566 -4.30 20.36 0.07
CA THR A 566 -3.70 20.35 -1.27
C THR A 566 -4.56 19.52 -2.21
N VAL A 567 -4.54 19.86 -3.51
CA VAL A 567 -5.21 19.07 -4.55
C VAL A 567 -4.49 17.74 -4.67
N ARG A 568 -5.19 16.62 -4.47
CA ARG A 568 -4.61 15.27 -4.47
C ARG A 568 -4.61 14.65 -5.85
N CYS A 569 -5.75 14.70 -6.51
CA CYS A 569 -5.88 14.33 -7.91
C CYS A 569 -7.10 14.99 -8.54
N LEU A 570 -7.10 14.97 -9.87
CA LEU A 570 -8.26 15.14 -10.74
C LEU A 570 -8.78 13.73 -11.04
N PRO A 571 -9.76 13.20 -10.27
CA PRO A 571 -10.14 11.81 -10.35
C PRO A 571 -10.77 11.48 -11.69
N ALA A 572 -10.34 10.38 -12.31
CA ALA A 572 -10.91 9.90 -13.56
C ALA A 572 -12.42 9.69 -13.43
N ALA A 573 -12.88 9.19 -12.29
CA ALA A 573 -14.30 8.95 -12.00
C ALA A 573 -15.17 10.21 -11.98
N LEU A 574 -14.62 11.43 -11.88
CA LEU A 574 -15.39 12.70 -11.92
C LEU A 574 -14.90 13.66 -13.02
N ASN A 575 -14.16 13.16 -14.00
CA ASN A 575 -13.65 13.95 -15.12
C ASN A 575 -13.75 13.13 -16.41
N SER A 576 -14.87 13.26 -17.10
CA SER A 576 -15.23 12.52 -18.32
C SER A 576 -14.24 12.68 -19.48
N GLY A 577 -13.56 13.82 -19.58
CA GLY A 577 -12.50 14.08 -20.55
C GLY A 577 -11.16 13.39 -20.26
N SER A 578 -11.02 12.73 -19.10
CA SER A 578 -9.76 12.10 -18.69
C SER A 578 -9.34 10.98 -19.65
N PRO A 579 -8.04 10.88 -20.03
CA PRO A 579 -7.55 9.71 -20.79
C PRO A 579 -7.75 8.40 -20.04
N LEU A 580 -7.84 8.46 -18.70
CA LEU A 580 -8.20 7.35 -17.81
C LEU A 580 -9.69 6.96 -17.89
N ARG A 581 -10.54 7.56 -18.72
CA ARG A 581 -11.97 7.16 -18.85
C ARG A 581 -12.28 6.35 -20.12
N ARG A 582 -11.31 6.07 -20.99
CA ARG A 582 -11.56 5.36 -22.25
C ARG A 582 -11.81 3.86 -21.96
N PRO A 583 -13.01 3.30 -22.23
CA PRO A 583 -13.33 1.90 -21.90
C PRO A 583 -12.37 0.88 -22.53
N ALA A 584 -11.84 1.19 -23.72
CA ALA A 584 -10.86 0.36 -24.43
C ALA A 584 -9.47 0.29 -23.77
N LEU A 585 -9.17 1.14 -22.78
CA LEU A 585 -7.91 1.13 -22.02
C LEU A 585 -8.01 0.34 -20.70
N TRP A 586 -9.23 0.03 -20.24
CA TRP A 586 -9.51 -0.76 -19.02
C TRP A 586 -10.01 -2.16 -19.33
N ALA A 587 -10.48 -2.38 -20.55
CA ALA A 587 -10.44 -3.70 -21.15
C ALA A 587 -8.96 -4.05 -21.30
N GLY A 588 -8.39 -4.71 -20.29
CA GLY A 588 -7.07 -5.33 -20.42
C GLY A 588 -7.01 -6.17 -21.70
N PRO A 589 -5.82 -6.52 -22.22
CA PRO A 589 -5.72 -7.34 -23.41
C PRO A 589 -6.65 -8.54 -23.24
N ALA A 590 -7.63 -8.70 -24.12
CA ALA A 590 -8.53 -9.86 -24.15
C ALA A 590 -7.77 -11.20 -24.31
N GLN A 591 -6.43 -11.14 -24.41
CA GLN A 591 -5.48 -12.23 -24.55
C GLN A 591 -4.72 -12.57 -23.26
N LEU A 592 -4.89 -11.83 -22.15
CA LEU A 592 -4.33 -12.26 -20.86
C LEU A 592 -5.25 -13.32 -20.26
N GLY A 593 -5.01 -14.57 -20.65
CA GLY A 593 -5.62 -15.78 -20.08
C GLY A 593 -5.24 -16.02 -18.62
N SER A 594 -5.26 -14.98 -17.78
CA SER A 594 -5.12 -15.08 -16.34
C SER A 594 -6.40 -15.69 -15.76
N PRO A 595 -6.34 -16.89 -15.16
CA PRO A 595 -7.46 -17.44 -14.42
C PRO A 595 -7.64 -16.58 -13.16
N GLY A 596 -8.46 -15.54 -13.23
CA GLY A 596 -8.63 -14.62 -12.10
C GLY A 596 -9.17 -13.23 -12.40
N LEU A 597 -9.35 -12.83 -13.67
CA LEU A 597 -10.20 -11.68 -13.98
C LEU A 597 -11.65 -12.09 -13.64
N VAL A 598 -12.11 -11.79 -12.42
CA VAL A 598 -13.53 -11.84 -12.11
C VAL A 598 -14.20 -10.77 -12.98
N PRO A 599 -15.05 -11.14 -13.94
CA PRO A 599 -15.84 -10.16 -14.66
C PRO A 599 -16.74 -9.43 -13.65
N GLY A 600 -16.63 -8.11 -13.54
CA GLY A 600 -17.55 -7.29 -12.73
C GLY A 600 -17.05 -6.79 -11.36
N VAL A 601 -15.74 -6.70 -11.12
CA VAL A 601 -15.20 -5.81 -10.06
C VAL A 601 -14.14 -4.90 -10.67
N SER A 602 -14.58 -4.00 -11.56
CA SER A 602 -13.75 -2.88 -12.00
C SER A 602 -13.86 -1.81 -10.91
N THR A 603 -12.76 -1.45 -10.27
CA THR A 603 -12.73 -0.39 -9.25
C THR A 603 -12.77 1.02 -9.85
N HIS A 604 -13.06 1.09 -11.15
CA HIS A 604 -13.30 2.30 -11.92
C HIS A 604 -14.77 2.51 -12.27
N GLU A 605 -15.68 1.71 -11.71
CA GLU A 605 -17.10 1.97 -11.87
C GLU A 605 -17.43 3.37 -11.34
N LEU A 606 -17.66 4.27 -12.29
CA LEU A 606 -18.66 5.33 -12.16
C LEU A 606 -19.84 4.75 -11.39
N GLN A 607 -19.98 5.13 -10.12
CA GLN A 607 -21.13 4.70 -9.35
C GLN A 607 -22.30 5.63 -9.64
N ALA A 608 -23.52 5.15 -9.38
CA ALA A 608 -24.72 5.95 -9.52
C ALA A 608 -24.55 7.30 -8.78
N GLY A 609 -24.73 8.40 -9.51
CA GLY A 609 -24.57 9.76 -9.00
C GLY A 609 -23.22 10.43 -9.27
N ASP A 610 -22.18 9.71 -9.71
CA ASP A 610 -20.86 10.33 -9.99
C ASP A 610 -20.93 11.28 -11.21
N ALA A 611 -21.66 10.90 -12.27
CA ALA A 611 -21.88 11.75 -13.44
C ALA A 611 -22.76 12.97 -13.13
N GLU A 612 -23.76 12.81 -12.26
CA GLU A 612 -24.61 13.90 -11.79
C GLU A 612 -23.80 14.87 -10.91
N LEU A 613 -22.95 14.35 -10.04
CA LEU A 613 -22.04 15.17 -9.23
C LEU A 613 -21.07 15.95 -10.11
N GLU A 614 -20.43 15.29 -11.09
CA GLU A 614 -19.52 15.94 -12.04
C GLU A 614 -20.25 17.08 -12.76
N ALA A 615 -21.40 16.81 -13.36
CA ALA A 615 -22.20 17.83 -14.05
C ALA A 615 -22.54 19.00 -13.11
N ARG A 616 -23.03 18.71 -11.90
CA ARG A 616 -23.38 19.73 -10.90
C ARG A 616 -22.19 20.60 -10.54
N LEU A 617 -21.03 20.01 -10.22
CA LEU A 617 -19.85 20.78 -9.83
C LEU A 617 -19.29 21.59 -11.00
N LEU A 618 -19.25 21.04 -12.22
CA LEU A 618 -18.72 21.76 -13.39
C LEU A 618 -19.59 22.95 -13.83
N THR A 619 -20.86 23.03 -13.41
CA THR A 619 -21.66 24.27 -13.60
C THR A 619 -21.26 25.41 -12.66
N GLN A 620 -20.52 25.11 -11.59
CA GLN A 620 -20.08 26.10 -10.62
C GLN A 620 -18.73 26.69 -11.04
N PRO A 621 -18.44 27.94 -10.67
CA PRO A 621 -17.11 28.48 -10.87
C PRO A 621 -16.09 27.76 -9.99
N CYS A 622 -14.81 27.85 -10.35
CA CYS A 622 -13.70 27.38 -9.56
C CYS A 622 -13.80 27.95 -8.14
N ILE A 623 -13.72 27.05 -7.15
CA ILE A 623 -13.89 27.35 -5.73
C ILE A 623 -12.92 28.41 -5.19
N VAL A 624 -11.79 28.62 -5.87
CA VAL A 624 -10.73 29.58 -5.49
C VAL A 624 -10.81 30.87 -6.30
N SER A 625 -10.70 30.78 -7.63
CA SER A 625 -10.55 31.97 -8.48
C SER A 625 -11.86 32.55 -9.03
N GLY A 626 -12.97 31.82 -8.93
CA GLY A 626 -14.23 32.20 -9.58
C GLY A 626 -14.24 32.02 -11.10
N LYS A 627 -13.11 31.63 -11.73
CA LYS A 627 -13.02 31.30 -13.16
C LYS A 627 -13.91 30.08 -13.49
N PRO A 628 -14.33 29.88 -14.75
CA PRO A 628 -15.03 28.65 -15.14
C PRO A 628 -14.24 27.39 -14.71
N ALA A 629 -14.90 26.47 -14.03
CA ALA A 629 -14.29 25.19 -13.66
C ALA A 629 -14.14 24.31 -14.90
N THR A 630 -12.98 23.68 -15.04
CA THR A 630 -12.69 22.73 -16.12
C THR A 630 -12.62 21.28 -15.61
N HIS A 631 -12.46 21.11 -14.30
CA HIS A 631 -12.31 19.82 -13.66
C HIS A 631 -13.07 19.75 -12.33
N VAL A 632 -13.31 18.53 -11.87
CA VAL A 632 -13.55 18.27 -10.45
C VAL A 632 -12.24 17.82 -9.83
N ALA A 633 -11.82 18.47 -8.74
CA ALA A 633 -10.61 18.11 -7.99
C ALA A 633 -10.97 17.47 -6.65
N ILE A 634 -10.13 16.53 -6.19
CA ILE A 634 -10.16 16.06 -4.81
C ILE A 634 -9.11 16.81 -4.01
N VAL A 635 -9.55 17.44 -2.93
CA VAL A 635 -8.72 18.22 -2.00
C VAL A 635 -8.70 17.53 -0.64
N GLY A 636 -7.54 17.47 0.00
CA GLY A 636 -7.43 16.89 1.34
C GLY A 636 -6.05 17.08 1.96
N ARG A 637 -5.89 16.60 3.21
CA ARG A 637 -4.58 16.44 3.82
C ARG A 637 -3.89 15.21 3.24
N ALA A 638 -2.57 15.24 3.20
CA ALA A 638 -1.77 14.12 2.71
C ALA A 638 -0.53 13.89 3.58
N TYR A 639 0.02 12.68 3.45
CA TYR A 639 1.26 12.24 4.07
C TYR A 639 2.51 12.61 3.29
#